data_AF-A0A377V7G3-F1
#
_entry.id   AF-A0A377V7G3-F1
#
_cell.length_a   1.000
_cell.length_b   1.000
_cell.length_c   1.000
_cell.angle_alpha   90.00
_cell.angle_beta   90.00
_cell.angle_gamma   90.00
#
_symmetry.space_group_name_H-M   'P 1'
#
loop_
_entity.id
_entity.type
_entity.pdbx_description
1 polymer ?
#
loop_
_entity_poly.entity_id
_entity_poly.type
_entity_poly.pdbx_seq_one_letter_code
_entity_poly.pdbx_strand_id
1 'polypeptide(L)'
;MRSWTLFVDIAPDNLLHNLQSDILELRNAAVAGQSAEAFAHSRDKRPLTLDDRSLSIHVCHSPQREVEVLHDRLLAMLEADPTLTPRDIIVMVADIDSYSPYIQAVFGAASGDRWLPWAISDRRARESHPVLQAFITLLSLPDSRFASEDVLALLDVPVLAARFNITEEGLRYLRQWVNESGVRWGMDDDNVRELDLPATGQHTWRFGLTRMLLGYAMDSREGEWQSVLPYDESSGLIAELVGNLASLLMQLNLWRRGLAQQRPLAEWLPVCRDLLNDFFLPDSETEAALALIEQQWLAVIDSGLEAQYGEQVPLTLLRDELAQRLDQQRISQRFLAGPVNICTLMPMRSIPFKVVCLLGMNDGVYPRTLPPLGFDLMSQKPQRGDRSRRDDDRYLFLEALMSAEQTLYISYIGRSIQDNSERFPSVLVQELVDYIGQSHCLAGDEELDCDASEARVKAHITHLHTRMPFDVANFQEDENKSYAREWLAAAGQQGEAHSDFIQPLTAPPIDSLPFDQLLRFWQHPVRAFFQQRLRVNFRAEEDDIPDDEPFTLEGLSRYQLNQQLLNTLIEEQDVSAMFRRFRAAGELPYGAFGELVWETQRLEMQALAERVMAERQQAQSMEIDLQCGGVNLTGWLQQVQPDGLLRWRPSLLSVSQGMQLWLEHLVYWRQRRHRREPAVCAERGRVALSGAGARRGAGVP
;
A
#
# COMPACT_ATOMS: atom_id res chain seq x y z
N MET A 1 0.42 -53.22 -47.55
CA MET A 1 -0.34 -52.83 -46.35
C MET A 1 0.63 -52.19 -45.37
N ARG A 2 0.70 -50.86 -45.32
CA ARG A 2 1.37 -50.13 -44.23
C ARG A 2 0.27 -49.75 -43.26
N SER A 3 0.26 -50.33 -42.06
CA SER A 3 -0.62 -49.88 -40.99
C SER A 3 -0.16 -48.48 -40.59
N TRP A 4 -1.04 -47.50 -40.72
CA TRP A 4 -0.84 -46.18 -40.14
C TRP A 4 -1.09 -46.33 -38.64
N THR A 5 -0.04 -46.44 -37.83
CA THR A 5 -0.16 -46.16 -36.40
C THR A 5 -0.39 -44.66 -36.27
N LEU A 6 -1.61 -44.27 -35.88
CA LEU A 6 -2.08 -42.88 -35.79
C LEU A 6 -1.58 -42.16 -34.53
N PHE A 7 -0.99 -42.90 -33.57
CA PHE A 7 -0.42 -42.38 -32.33
C PHE A 7 1.09 -42.59 -32.33
N VAL A 8 1.82 -41.62 -31.78
CA VAL A 8 3.27 -41.72 -31.59
C VAL A 8 3.53 -42.43 -30.27
N ASP A 9 4.34 -43.49 -30.32
CA ASP A 9 4.70 -44.25 -29.12
C ASP A 9 5.57 -43.40 -28.18
N ILE A 10 5.32 -43.50 -26.88
CA ILE A 10 6.13 -42.87 -25.83
C ILE A 10 6.97 -43.97 -25.17
N ALA A 11 8.29 -43.88 -25.30
CA ALA A 11 9.21 -44.85 -24.70
C ALA A 11 9.27 -44.65 -23.17
N PRO A 12 9.02 -45.69 -22.35
CA PRO A 12 9.00 -45.58 -20.89
C PRO A 12 10.42 -45.59 -20.31
N ASP A 13 11.14 -44.48 -20.44
CA ASP A 13 12.55 -44.33 -20.03
C ASP A 13 12.77 -43.50 -18.76
N ASN A 14 11.84 -42.60 -18.42
CA ASN A 14 11.84 -41.80 -17.19
C ASN A 14 10.46 -41.83 -16.50
N LEU A 15 10.38 -41.27 -15.30
CA LEU A 15 9.16 -41.22 -14.49
C LEU A 15 8.01 -40.56 -15.24
N LEU A 16 8.23 -39.40 -15.88
CA LEU A 16 7.20 -38.70 -16.65
C LEU A 16 6.69 -39.55 -17.82
N HIS A 17 7.59 -40.11 -18.63
CA HIS A 17 7.25 -40.93 -19.78
C HIS A 17 6.60 -42.26 -19.39
N ASN A 18 6.94 -42.84 -18.23
CA ASN A 18 6.22 -43.98 -17.67
C ASN A 18 4.73 -43.66 -17.45
N LEU A 19 4.44 -42.50 -16.85
CA LEU A 19 3.06 -42.06 -16.61
C LEU A 19 2.32 -41.77 -17.91
N GLN A 20 2.96 -41.08 -18.85
CA GLN A 20 2.36 -40.77 -20.14
C GLN A 20 2.12 -42.02 -20.99
N SER A 21 3.04 -43.00 -20.93
CA SER A 21 2.90 -44.31 -21.58
C SER A 21 1.73 -45.10 -20.99
N ASP A 22 1.57 -45.10 -19.66
CA ASP A 22 0.42 -45.73 -18.99
C ASP A 22 -0.92 -45.13 -19.46
N ILE A 23 -0.98 -43.81 -19.59
CA ILE A 23 -2.17 -43.10 -20.09
C ILE A 23 -2.43 -43.43 -21.56
N LEU A 24 -1.39 -43.43 -22.40
CA LEU A 24 -1.48 -43.73 -23.83
C LEU A 24 -1.96 -45.16 -24.09
N GLU A 25 -1.41 -46.13 -23.36
CA GLU A 25 -1.72 -47.56 -23.47
C GLU A 25 -2.96 -47.99 -22.67
N LEU A 26 -3.60 -47.04 -21.97
CA LEU A 26 -4.72 -47.30 -21.06
C LEU A 26 -4.40 -48.42 -20.04
N ARG A 27 -3.20 -48.37 -19.47
CA ARG A 27 -2.67 -49.35 -18.52
C ARG A 27 -2.61 -48.76 -17.12
N ASN A 28 -2.96 -49.56 -16.12
CA ASN A 28 -2.73 -49.25 -14.71
C ASN A 28 -1.55 -50.07 -14.18
N ALA A 29 -0.50 -49.40 -13.71
CA ALA A 29 0.70 -50.03 -13.13
C ALA A 29 0.76 -49.96 -11.59
N ALA A 30 -0.27 -49.44 -10.93
CA ALA A 30 -0.33 -49.35 -9.48
C ALA A 30 -0.42 -50.75 -8.83
N VAL A 31 0.41 -50.99 -7.82
CA VAL A 31 0.46 -52.23 -7.05
C VAL A 31 -0.17 -52.02 -5.69
N ALA A 32 -1.40 -52.52 -5.50
CA ALA A 32 -2.17 -52.33 -4.27
C ALA A 32 -1.89 -53.38 -3.16
N GLY A 33 -1.01 -54.37 -3.40
CA GLY A 33 -0.67 -55.40 -2.40
C GLY A 33 -1.85 -56.28 -1.98
N GLN A 34 -2.69 -56.73 -2.92
CA GLN A 34 -3.94 -57.46 -2.61
C GLN A 34 -3.76 -58.83 -1.93
N SER A 35 -2.54 -59.38 -1.93
CA SER A 35 -2.17 -60.60 -1.22
C SER A 35 -0.97 -60.35 -0.32
N ALA A 36 -0.80 -61.15 0.74
CA ALA A 36 0.35 -61.02 1.65
C ALA A 36 1.70 -61.20 0.92
N GLU A 37 1.73 -62.00 -0.14
CA GLU A 37 2.92 -62.20 -0.99
C GLU A 37 3.21 -60.95 -1.83
N ALA A 38 2.19 -60.40 -2.49
CA ALA A 38 2.33 -59.18 -3.31
C ALA A 38 2.58 -57.92 -2.48
N PHE A 39 2.20 -57.91 -1.19
CA PHE A 39 2.46 -56.80 -0.27
C PHE A 39 3.88 -56.84 0.32
N ALA A 40 4.44 -58.04 0.51
CA ALA A 40 5.70 -58.24 1.23
C ALA A 40 6.94 -57.73 0.48
N HIS A 41 6.85 -57.52 -0.84
CA HIS A 41 7.95 -57.03 -1.67
C HIS A 41 7.46 -56.09 -2.76
N SER A 42 8.35 -55.23 -3.26
CA SER A 42 8.04 -54.19 -4.26
C SER A 42 8.57 -54.51 -5.66
N ARG A 43 9.01 -55.75 -5.91
CA ARG A 43 9.58 -56.21 -7.19
C ARG A 43 8.66 -56.05 -8.41
N ASP A 44 7.34 -55.99 -8.20
CA ASP A 44 6.35 -55.81 -9.26
C ASP A 44 6.16 -54.34 -9.67
N LYS A 45 6.73 -53.39 -8.91
CA LYS A 45 6.78 -51.97 -9.23
C LYS A 45 7.95 -51.67 -10.19
N ARG A 46 7.87 -50.56 -10.92
CA ARG A 46 8.98 -50.11 -11.79
C ARG A 46 10.12 -49.55 -10.95
N PRO A 47 11.39 -49.83 -11.28
CA PRO A 47 12.52 -49.19 -10.62
C PRO A 47 12.60 -47.70 -11.03
N LEU A 48 12.68 -46.81 -10.04
CA LEU A 48 12.91 -45.39 -10.21
C LEU A 48 14.40 -45.10 -9.94
N THR A 49 15.05 -44.43 -10.90
CA THR A 49 16.44 -44.01 -10.73
C THR A 49 16.54 -42.77 -9.84
N LEU A 50 17.55 -42.73 -8.98
CA LEU A 50 17.72 -41.63 -8.00
C LEU A 50 18.06 -40.28 -8.63
N ASP A 51 18.45 -40.26 -9.90
CA ASP A 51 18.81 -39.06 -10.67
C ASP A 51 17.68 -38.59 -11.60
N ASP A 52 16.53 -39.29 -11.61
CA ASP A 52 15.38 -38.91 -12.43
C ASP A 52 14.74 -37.63 -11.87
N ARG A 53 14.72 -36.58 -12.68
CA ARG A 53 14.10 -35.28 -12.37
C ARG A 53 13.01 -34.88 -13.35
N SER A 54 12.52 -35.82 -14.15
CA SER A 54 11.44 -35.58 -15.10
C SER A 54 10.11 -35.19 -14.44
N LEU A 55 9.91 -35.53 -13.16
CA LEU A 55 8.78 -35.08 -12.35
C LEU A 55 9.22 -34.79 -10.91
N SER A 56 8.93 -33.60 -10.41
CA SER A 56 9.30 -33.17 -9.05
C SER A 56 8.18 -32.37 -8.37
N ILE A 57 8.06 -32.57 -7.05
CA ILE A 57 7.09 -31.87 -6.19
C ILE A 57 7.84 -30.95 -5.23
N HIS A 58 7.41 -29.69 -5.15
CA HIS A 58 8.06 -28.67 -4.32
C HIS A 58 7.07 -28.07 -3.32
N VAL A 59 7.49 -28.03 -2.06
CA VAL A 59 6.66 -27.55 -0.96
C VAL A 59 7.27 -26.28 -0.39
N CYS A 60 6.57 -25.17 -0.56
CA CYS A 60 7.07 -23.84 -0.20
C CYS A 60 6.25 -23.21 0.95
N HIS A 61 6.72 -22.07 1.47
CA HIS A 61 6.08 -21.38 2.59
C HIS A 61 5.18 -20.21 2.18
N SER A 62 5.40 -19.62 1.01
CA SER A 62 4.61 -18.48 0.50
C SER A 62 4.74 -18.40 -1.02
N PRO A 63 3.85 -17.64 -1.71
CA PRO A 63 3.99 -17.39 -3.15
C PRO A 63 5.33 -16.77 -3.52
N GLN A 64 5.85 -15.84 -2.69
CA GLN A 64 7.16 -15.25 -2.90
C GLN A 64 8.26 -16.31 -2.89
N ARG A 65 8.29 -17.15 -1.84
CA ARG A 65 9.32 -18.19 -1.71
C ARG A 65 9.21 -19.24 -2.81
N GLU A 66 7.98 -19.58 -3.21
CA GLU A 66 7.71 -20.51 -4.30
C GLU A 66 8.26 -20.03 -5.64
N VAL A 67 8.10 -18.75 -5.95
CA VAL A 67 8.64 -18.15 -7.18
C VAL A 67 10.17 -18.05 -7.14
N GLU A 68 10.77 -17.72 -5.98
CA GLU A 68 12.23 -17.76 -5.80
C GLU A 68 12.81 -19.15 -6.08
N VAL A 69 12.19 -20.18 -5.51
CA VAL A 69 12.58 -21.58 -5.71
C VAL A 69 12.42 -22.00 -7.17
N LEU A 70 11.31 -21.64 -7.81
CA LEU A 70 11.11 -21.91 -9.23
C LEU A 70 12.22 -21.26 -10.06
N HIS A 71 12.54 -20.00 -9.79
CA HIS A 71 13.57 -19.27 -10.54
C HIS A 71 14.93 -19.98 -10.47
N ASP A 72 15.36 -20.40 -9.28
CA ASP A 72 16.59 -21.19 -9.11
C ASP A 72 16.52 -22.53 -9.86
N ARG A 73 15.36 -23.21 -9.83
CA ARG A 73 15.19 -24.48 -10.53
C ARG A 73 15.23 -24.34 -12.05
N LEU A 74 14.64 -23.27 -12.61
CA LEU A 74 14.71 -22.98 -14.04
C LEU A 74 16.15 -22.70 -14.48
N LEU A 75 16.93 -21.98 -13.67
CA LEU A 75 18.37 -21.78 -13.94
C LEU A 75 19.13 -23.11 -13.95
N ALA A 76 18.86 -23.99 -12.98
CA ALA A 76 19.48 -25.32 -12.95
C ALA A 76 19.15 -26.16 -14.18
N MET A 77 17.89 -26.14 -14.64
CA MET A 77 17.46 -26.85 -15.84
C MET A 77 18.13 -26.31 -17.11
N LEU A 78 18.22 -24.97 -17.23
CA LEU A 78 18.89 -24.31 -18.37
C LEU A 78 20.41 -24.52 -18.37
N GLU A 79 21.03 -24.62 -17.20
CA GLU A 79 22.46 -24.95 -17.08
C GLU A 79 22.73 -26.42 -17.46
N ALA A 80 21.83 -27.33 -17.11
CA ALA A 80 21.98 -28.76 -17.36
C ALA A 80 21.79 -29.16 -18.85
N ASP A 81 20.84 -28.54 -19.56
CA ASP A 81 20.58 -28.79 -20.99
C ASP A 81 20.72 -27.52 -21.84
N PRO A 82 21.84 -27.35 -22.58
CA PRO A 82 22.04 -26.20 -23.48
C PRO A 82 21.04 -26.10 -24.64
N THR A 83 20.27 -27.15 -24.93
CA THR A 83 19.24 -27.14 -25.98
C THR A 83 17.90 -26.59 -25.49
N LEU A 84 17.74 -26.43 -24.17
CA LEU A 84 16.56 -25.85 -23.56
C LEU A 84 16.61 -24.33 -23.71
N THR A 85 15.59 -23.76 -24.35
CA THR A 85 15.47 -22.31 -24.50
C THR A 85 14.31 -21.78 -23.65
N PRO A 86 14.34 -20.51 -23.18
CA PRO A 86 13.28 -19.96 -22.32
C PRO A 86 11.85 -20.10 -22.87
N ARG A 87 11.69 -20.04 -24.20
CA ARG A 87 10.40 -20.26 -24.88
C ARG A 87 9.84 -21.68 -24.74
N ASP A 88 10.69 -22.65 -24.43
CA ASP A 88 10.30 -24.06 -24.25
C ASP A 88 9.76 -24.32 -22.83
N ILE A 89 9.67 -23.26 -22.00
CA ILE A 89 9.26 -23.29 -20.60
C ILE A 89 7.93 -22.54 -20.46
N ILE A 90 6.97 -23.21 -19.82
CA ILE A 90 5.70 -22.60 -19.40
C ILE A 90 5.51 -22.76 -17.90
N VAL A 91 5.06 -21.69 -17.25
CA VAL A 91 4.72 -21.64 -15.84
C VAL A 91 3.24 -21.28 -15.73
N MET A 92 2.46 -22.17 -15.14
CA MET A 92 1.02 -22.00 -14.99
C MET A 92 0.64 -21.94 -13.52
N VAL A 93 -0.22 -20.99 -13.19
CA VAL A 93 -0.75 -20.79 -11.84
C VAL A 93 -2.28 -20.77 -11.86
N ALA A 94 -2.93 -21.07 -10.74
CA ALA A 94 -4.39 -21.04 -10.67
C ALA A 94 -4.95 -19.61 -10.90
N ASP A 95 -4.28 -18.62 -10.32
CA ASP A 95 -4.58 -17.19 -10.43
C ASP A 95 -3.31 -16.37 -10.66
N ILE A 96 -3.16 -15.85 -11.89
CA ILE A 96 -1.96 -15.11 -12.30
C ILE A 96 -1.91 -13.70 -11.71
N ASP A 97 -3.08 -13.12 -11.44
CA ASP A 97 -3.18 -11.75 -10.96
C ASP A 97 -2.57 -11.68 -9.54
N SER A 98 -2.92 -12.63 -8.67
CA SER A 98 -2.33 -12.81 -7.34
C SER A 98 -0.82 -13.09 -7.33
N TYR A 99 -0.29 -13.79 -8.35
CA TYR A 99 1.14 -14.12 -8.44
C TYR A 99 1.98 -13.04 -9.12
N SER A 100 1.37 -12.14 -9.90
CA SER A 100 2.06 -11.12 -10.70
C SER A 100 3.06 -10.27 -9.88
N PRO A 101 2.74 -9.77 -8.68
CA PRO A 101 3.67 -8.98 -7.89
C PRO A 101 4.93 -9.77 -7.48
N TYR A 102 4.76 -11.05 -7.13
CA TYR A 102 5.88 -11.91 -6.72
C TYR A 102 6.77 -12.31 -7.89
N ILE A 103 6.16 -12.58 -9.05
CA ILE A 103 6.89 -12.83 -10.31
C ILE A 103 7.74 -11.61 -10.66
N GLN A 104 7.13 -10.41 -10.64
CA GLN A 104 7.83 -9.15 -10.90
C GLN A 104 8.96 -8.91 -9.89
N ALA A 105 8.74 -9.17 -8.60
CA ALA A 105 9.75 -8.98 -7.58
C ALA A 105 10.96 -9.90 -7.77
N VAL A 106 10.74 -11.18 -8.04
CA VAL A 106 11.83 -12.17 -8.16
C VAL A 106 12.54 -12.05 -9.52
N PHE A 107 11.79 -12.16 -10.61
CA PHE A 107 12.39 -12.14 -11.95
C PHE A 107 12.82 -10.72 -12.38
N GLY A 108 12.23 -9.66 -11.82
CA GLY A 108 12.60 -8.27 -12.09
C GLY A 108 13.83 -7.81 -11.30
N ALA A 109 14.07 -8.35 -10.11
CA ALA A 109 15.29 -8.06 -9.33
C ALA A 109 16.51 -8.85 -9.82
N ALA A 110 16.32 -9.94 -10.57
CA ALA A 110 17.39 -10.74 -11.14
C ALA A 110 18.22 -9.91 -12.15
N SER A 111 19.55 -10.00 -12.06
CA SER A 111 20.48 -9.31 -12.95
C SER A 111 21.69 -10.17 -13.28
N GLY A 112 22.41 -9.81 -14.35
CA GLY A 112 23.59 -10.55 -14.82
C GLY A 112 23.26 -12.00 -15.18
N ASP A 113 24.06 -12.93 -14.68
CA ASP A 113 24.01 -14.37 -15.01
C ASP A 113 22.70 -15.07 -14.56
N ARG A 114 21.92 -14.44 -13.68
CA ARG A 114 20.63 -14.98 -13.21
C ARG A 114 19.44 -14.48 -14.00
N TRP A 115 19.62 -13.45 -14.83
CA TRP A 115 18.50 -12.85 -15.52
C TRP A 115 17.95 -13.79 -16.59
N LEU A 116 16.66 -14.07 -16.50
CA LEU A 116 15.91 -14.85 -17.49
C LEU A 116 14.85 -13.95 -18.14
N PRO A 117 14.69 -13.99 -19.48
CA PRO A 117 13.58 -13.28 -20.11
C PRO A 117 12.26 -13.94 -19.70
N TRP A 118 11.31 -13.16 -19.21
CA TRP A 118 9.98 -13.62 -18.81
C TRP A 118 8.87 -12.71 -19.34
N ALA A 119 7.66 -13.26 -19.49
CA ALA A 119 6.47 -12.51 -19.83
C ALA A 119 5.24 -13.07 -19.10
N ILE A 120 4.48 -12.20 -18.43
CA ILE A 120 3.20 -12.56 -17.84
C ILE A 120 2.09 -12.39 -18.90
N SER A 121 1.22 -13.39 -19.01
CA SER A 121 0.03 -13.38 -19.87
C SER A 121 -1.23 -13.72 -19.06
N ASP A 122 -2.40 -13.43 -19.63
CA ASP A 122 -3.72 -13.68 -19.04
C ASP A 122 -4.04 -12.85 -17.79
N ARG A 123 -3.39 -11.69 -17.59
CA ARG A 123 -3.80 -10.73 -16.54
C ARG A 123 -5.10 -10.05 -16.90
N ARG A 124 -5.92 -9.74 -15.89
CA ARG A 124 -7.09 -8.89 -16.10
C ARG A 124 -6.65 -7.50 -16.52
N ALA A 125 -7.36 -6.92 -17.50
CA ALA A 125 -7.06 -5.58 -17.97
C ALA A 125 -7.12 -4.57 -16.81
N ARG A 126 -8.19 -4.63 -16.00
CA ARG A 126 -8.42 -3.71 -14.87
C ARG A 126 -7.28 -3.67 -13.85
N GLU A 127 -6.69 -4.82 -13.52
CA GLU A 127 -5.60 -4.91 -12.54
C GLU A 127 -4.24 -4.49 -13.13
N SER A 128 -4.11 -4.50 -14.46
CA SER A 128 -2.88 -4.15 -15.16
C SER A 128 -2.68 -2.66 -15.44
N HIS A 129 -3.77 -1.88 -15.57
CA HIS A 129 -3.71 -0.47 -15.94
C HIS A 129 -4.52 0.43 -14.99
N PRO A 130 -3.86 1.32 -14.21
CA PRO A 130 -4.53 2.20 -13.24
C PRO A 130 -5.64 3.08 -13.84
N VAL A 131 -5.48 3.49 -15.10
CA VAL A 131 -6.45 4.34 -15.82
C VAL A 131 -7.84 3.69 -15.94
N LEU A 132 -7.92 2.35 -16.02
CA LEU A 132 -9.20 1.64 -16.10
C LEU A 132 -9.99 1.79 -14.80
N GLN A 133 -9.32 1.62 -13.66
CA GLN A 133 -9.92 1.81 -12.34
C GLN A 133 -10.28 3.29 -12.10
N ALA A 134 -9.43 4.22 -12.53
CA ALA A 134 -9.70 5.65 -12.46
C ALA A 134 -10.97 6.03 -13.25
N PHE A 135 -11.12 5.50 -14.47
CA PHE A 135 -12.32 5.74 -15.28
C PHE A 135 -13.59 5.18 -14.63
N ILE A 136 -13.56 3.96 -14.10
CA ILE A 136 -14.70 3.38 -13.36
C ILE A 136 -15.06 4.24 -12.13
N THR A 137 -14.05 4.81 -11.46
CA THR A 137 -14.24 5.73 -10.33
C THR A 137 -14.92 7.03 -10.79
N LEU A 138 -14.54 7.59 -11.93
CA LEU A 138 -15.20 8.75 -12.53
C LEU A 138 -16.65 8.47 -12.96
N LEU A 139 -16.97 7.24 -13.40
CA LEU A 139 -18.37 6.84 -13.65
C LEU A 139 -19.21 6.77 -12.36
N SER A 140 -18.58 6.81 -11.18
CA SER A 140 -19.26 6.78 -9.87
C SER A 140 -19.38 8.16 -9.22
N LEU A 141 -19.03 9.24 -9.93
CA LEU A 141 -19.14 10.62 -9.42
C LEU A 141 -20.52 10.99 -8.85
N PRO A 142 -21.67 10.60 -9.47
CA PRO A 142 -22.99 10.91 -8.92
C PRO A 142 -23.22 10.33 -7.52
N ASP A 143 -22.63 9.18 -7.24
CA ASP A 143 -22.79 8.44 -5.97
C ASP A 143 -21.71 8.82 -4.94
N SER A 144 -20.72 9.64 -5.34
CA SER A 144 -19.56 9.96 -4.51
C SER A 144 -19.89 10.99 -3.43
N ARG A 145 -19.29 10.79 -2.24
CA ARG A 145 -19.27 11.78 -1.16
C ARG A 145 -18.14 12.79 -1.33
N PHE A 146 -17.27 12.63 -2.33
CA PHE A 146 -16.10 13.48 -2.57
C PHE A 146 -15.20 13.63 -1.34
N ALA A 147 -14.87 12.51 -0.69
CA ALA A 147 -13.88 12.54 0.39
C ALA A 147 -12.55 13.09 -0.13
N SER A 148 -11.81 13.76 0.75
CA SER A 148 -10.58 14.46 0.37
C SER A 148 -9.56 13.52 -0.29
N GLU A 149 -9.31 12.36 0.33
CA GLU A 149 -8.42 11.32 -0.21
C GLU A 149 -8.91 10.74 -1.54
N ASP A 150 -10.22 10.52 -1.72
CA ASP A 150 -10.74 9.96 -2.98
C ASP A 150 -10.42 10.84 -4.20
N VAL A 151 -10.52 12.17 -4.03
CA VAL A 151 -10.21 13.11 -5.11
C VAL A 151 -8.70 13.26 -5.30
N LEU A 152 -7.92 13.25 -4.22
CA LEU A 152 -6.46 13.29 -4.31
C LEU A 152 -5.90 12.00 -4.95
N ALA A 153 -6.51 10.85 -4.69
CA ALA A 153 -6.15 9.57 -5.31
C ALA A 153 -6.35 9.57 -6.83
N LEU A 154 -7.27 10.38 -7.36
CA LEU A 154 -7.39 10.59 -8.81
C LEU A 154 -6.14 11.27 -9.40
N LEU A 155 -5.49 12.15 -8.63
CA LEU A 155 -4.26 12.84 -9.03
C LEU A 155 -3.01 11.97 -8.92
N ASP A 156 -3.08 10.81 -8.26
CA ASP A 156 -2.00 9.81 -8.30
C ASP A 156 -1.92 9.12 -9.67
N VAL A 157 -2.96 9.25 -10.51
CA VAL A 157 -2.98 8.73 -11.89
C VAL A 157 -2.29 9.75 -12.81
N PRO A 158 -1.10 9.45 -13.38
CA PRO A 158 -0.28 10.45 -14.06
C PRO A 158 -0.97 11.14 -15.24
N VAL A 159 -1.70 10.39 -16.06
CA VAL A 159 -2.43 10.93 -17.22
C VAL A 159 -3.59 11.83 -16.84
N LEU A 160 -4.14 11.68 -15.63
CA LEU A 160 -5.17 12.56 -15.09
C LEU A 160 -4.52 13.83 -14.52
N ALA A 161 -3.49 13.69 -13.69
CA ALA A 161 -2.77 14.86 -13.16
C ALA A 161 -2.20 15.75 -14.29
N ALA A 162 -1.64 15.13 -15.33
CA ALA A 162 -1.13 15.81 -16.52
C ALA A 162 -2.22 16.60 -17.27
N ARG A 163 -3.46 16.09 -17.32
CA ARG A 163 -4.59 16.79 -17.95
C ARG A 163 -4.88 18.14 -17.28
N PHE A 164 -4.64 18.25 -15.99
CA PHE A 164 -4.86 19.46 -15.20
C PHE A 164 -3.56 20.23 -14.88
N ASN A 165 -2.45 19.93 -15.55
CA ASN A 165 -1.13 20.54 -15.33
C ASN A 165 -0.66 20.44 -13.86
N ILE A 166 -0.94 19.31 -13.21
CA ILE A 166 -0.50 19.04 -11.84
C ILE A 166 0.69 18.08 -11.91
N THR A 167 1.82 18.51 -11.35
CA THR A 167 3.03 17.69 -11.18
C THR A 167 3.01 16.99 -9.82
N GLU A 168 3.87 15.98 -9.65
CA GLU A 168 4.04 15.31 -8.35
C GLU A 168 4.44 16.28 -7.24
N GLU A 169 5.30 17.27 -7.55
CA GLU A 169 5.66 18.33 -6.59
C GLU A 169 4.45 19.21 -6.24
N GLY A 170 3.65 19.58 -7.25
CA GLY A 170 2.41 20.34 -7.04
C GLY A 170 1.40 19.58 -6.20
N LEU A 171 1.28 18.26 -6.38
CA LEU A 171 0.38 17.40 -5.61
C LEU A 171 0.71 17.41 -4.12
N ARG A 172 1.98 17.47 -3.72
CA ARG A 172 2.38 17.57 -2.31
C ARG A 172 1.86 18.86 -1.66
N TYR A 173 1.96 19.99 -2.35
CA TYR A 173 1.38 21.25 -1.88
C TYR A 173 -0.14 21.18 -1.81
N LEU A 174 -0.79 20.61 -2.83
CA LEU A 174 -2.24 20.45 -2.83
C LEU A 174 -2.72 19.58 -1.66
N ARG A 175 -2.05 18.45 -1.37
CA ARG A 175 -2.34 17.57 -0.23
C ARG A 175 -2.25 18.35 1.09
N GLN A 176 -1.18 19.11 1.29
CA GLN A 176 -1.02 19.97 2.46
C GLN A 176 -2.15 21.03 2.56
N TRP A 177 -2.43 21.75 1.48
CA TRP A 177 -3.44 22.82 1.49
C TRP A 177 -4.85 22.30 1.67
N VAL A 178 -5.20 21.16 1.06
CA VAL A 178 -6.50 20.50 1.26
C VAL A 178 -6.69 20.18 2.75
N ASN A 179 -5.64 19.64 3.40
CA ASN A 179 -5.67 19.37 4.83
C ASN A 179 -5.88 20.65 5.66
N GLU A 180 -5.01 21.65 5.49
CA GLU A 180 -4.96 22.86 6.31
C GLU A 180 -6.10 23.86 6.03
N SER A 181 -6.61 23.89 4.80
CA SER A 181 -7.80 24.69 4.45
C SER A 181 -9.11 24.11 5.01
N GLY A 182 -9.05 22.88 5.53
CA GLY A 182 -10.17 22.23 6.21
C GLY A 182 -11.14 21.50 5.30
N VAL A 183 -10.75 21.14 4.07
CA VAL A 183 -11.54 20.27 3.18
C VAL A 183 -11.54 18.85 3.73
N ARG A 184 -12.72 18.23 3.82
CA ARG A 184 -12.88 16.87 4.33
C ARG A 184 -13.67 16.01 3.36
N TRP A 185 -14.85 16.49 2.98
CA TRP A 185 -15.74 15.77 2.08
C TRP A 185 -16.74 16.73 1.42
N GLY A 186 -17.41 16.26 0.37
CA GLY A 186 -18.51 16.97 -0.26
C GLY A 186 -18.03 18.02 -1.26
N MET A 187 -18.57 17.97 -2.48
CA MET A 187 -18.20 18.93 -3.53
C MET A 187 -18.71 20.35 -3.22
N ASP A 188 -19.98 20.45 -2.85
CA ASP A 188 -20.71 21.67 -2.51
C ASP A 188 -21.88 21.37 -1.57
N ASP A 189 -22.56 22.40 -1.07
CA ASP A 189 -23.73 22.22 -0.21
C ASP A 189 -24.90 21.48 -0.91
N ASP A 190 -24.99 21.54 -2.23
CA ASP A 190 -26.01 20.80 -2.98
C ASP A 190 -25.73 19.30 -2.89
N ASN A 191 -24.47 18.88 -2.99
CA ASN A 191 -24.04 17.51 -2.72
C ASN A 191 -24.41 17.02 -1.33
N VAL A 192 -24.19 17.85 -0.32
CA VAL A 192 -24.53 17.52 1.06
C VAL A 192 -26.04 17.32 1.21
N ARG A 193 -26.85 18.19 0.60
CA ARG A 193 -28.32 18.07 0.63
C ARG A 193 -28.85 16.87 -0.14
N GLU A 194 -28.24 16.52 -1.27
CA GLU A 194 -28.59 15.31 -2.04
C GLU A 194 -28.35 14.01 -1.25
N LEU A 195 -27.46 14.04 -0.25
CA LEU A 195 -27.22 12.95 0.69
C LEU A 195 -28.13 12.99 1.92
N ASP A 196 -29.17 13.85 1.92
CA ASP A 196 -30.08 14.10 3.05
C ASP A 196 -29.36 14.54 4.34
N LEU A 197 -28.21 15.20 4.20
CA LEU A 197 -27.42 15.74 5.30
C LEU A 197 -27.59 17.27 5.44
N PRO A 198 -27.44 17.83 6.65
CA PRO A 198 -27.54 19.27 6.85
C PRO A 198 -26.36 20.01 6.21
N ALA A 199 -26.64 20.89 5.25
CA ALA A 199 -25.62 21.74 4.65
C ALA A 199 -25.04 22.72 5.69
N THR A 200 -23.76 22.55 6.00
CA THR A 200 -23.04 23.36 7.00
C THR A 200 -22.36 24.58 6.37
N GLY A 201 -22.12 24.59 5.05
CA GLY A 201 -21.37 25.63 4.35
C GLY A 201 -19.85 25.58 4.61
N GLN A 202 -19.37 24.59 5.37
CA GLN A 202 -17.97 24.40 5.74
C GLN A 202 -17.51 22.99 5.38
N HIS A 203 -16.20 22.76 5.36
CA HIS A 203 -15.57 21.44 5.12
C HIS A 203 -15.73 20.81 3.75
N THR A 204 -16.52 21.44 2.86
CA THR A 204 -16.62 21.07 1.45
C THR A 204 -15.41 21.51 0.64
N TRP A 205 -15.22 20.88 -0.53
CA TRP A 205 -14.25 21.32 -1.53
C TRP A 205 -14.45 22.78 -1.92
N ARG A 206 -15.70 23.19 -2.13
CA ARG A 206 -16.03 24.61 -2.39
C ARG A 206 -15.58 25.53 -1.26
N PHE A 207 -15.74 25.13 0.00
CA PHE A 207 -15.30 25.92 1.15
C PHE A 207 -13.78 26.09 1.16
N GLY A 208 -13.01 24.99 1.15
CA GLY A 208 -11.55 25.08 1.19
C GLY A 208 -10.96 25.76 -0.05
N LEU A 209 -11.50 25.50 -1.24
CA LEU A 209 -11.08 26.19 -2.46
C LEU A 209 -11.35 27.69 -2.39
N THR A 210 -12.49 28.09 -1.81
CA THR A 210 -12.81 29.51 -1.57
C THR A 210 -11.81 30.14 -0.60
N ARG A 211 -11.40 29.43 0.47
CA ARG A 211 -10.36 29.90 1.39
C ARG A 211 -9.02 30.11 0.70
N MET A 212 -8.60 29.15 -0.13
CA MET A 212 -7.33 29.22 -0.86
C MET A 212 -7.33 30.38 -1.87
N LEU A 213 -8.39 30.50 -2.68
CA LEU A 213 -8.53 31.59 -3.66
C LEU A 213 -8.68 32.96 -2.97
N LEU A 214 -9.31 33.02 -1.80
CA LEU A 214 -9.40 34.23 -1.01
C LEU A 214 -8.04 34.63 -0.45
N GLY A 215 -7.24 33.68 0.04
CA GLY A 215 -5.88 33.90 0.53
C GLY A 215 -4.88 34.35 -0.55
N TYR A 216 -5.18 34.07 -1.82
CA TYR A 216 -4.45 34.69 -2.93
C TYR A 216 -4.68 36.21 -3.02
N ALA A 217 -5.88 36.69 -2.67
CA ALA A 217 -6.28 38.08 -2.86
C ALA A 217 -6.25 38.94 -1.58
N MET A 218 -6.48 38.34 -0.41
CA MET A 218 -6.63 39.01 0.88
C MET A 218 -5.91 38.21 1.98
N ASP A 219 -5.10 38.90 2.79
CA ASP A 219 -4.40 38.31 3.93
C ASP A 219 -5.37 37.98 5.08
N SER A 220 -5.18 36.84 5.75
CA SER A 220 -6.03 36.41 6.87
C SER A 220 -6.14 37.42 8.02
N ARG A 221 -5.18 38.35 8.15
CA ARG A 221 -5.23 39.42 9.17
C ARG A 221 -6.37 40.40 8.94
N GLU A 222 -6.77 40.64 7.69
CA GLU A 222 -7.84 41.57 7.33
C GLU A 222 -9.23 41.07 7.75
N GLY A 223 -9.35 39.79 8.10
CA GLY A 223 -10.56 39.20 8.68
C GLY A 223 -11.31 38.27 7.72
N GLU A 224 -12.56 37.95 8.05
CA GLU A 224 -13.40 37.06 7.27
C GLU A 224 -14.10 37.79 6.12
N TRP A 225 -14.29 37.10 5.00
CA TRP A 225 -15.14 37.54 3.89
C TRP A 225 -16.25 36.51 3.67
N GLN A 226 -17.52 36.95 3.69
CA GLN A 226 -18.68 36.05 3.55
C GLN A 226 -18.66 34.86 4.53
N SER A 227 -18.20 35.08 5.77
CA SER A 227 -18.02 34.04 6.81
C SER A 227 -16.94 33.00 6.52
N VAL A 228 -16.01 33.30 5.62
CA VAL A 228 -14.88 32.46 5.23
C VAL A 228 -13.57 33.21 5.51
N LEU A 229 -12.63 32.56 6.20
CA LEU A 229 -11.31 33.15 6.48
C LEU A 229 -10.31 32.80 5.36
N PRO A 230 -9.52 33.77 4.85
CA PRO A 230 -8.47 33.47 3.88
C PRO A 230 -7.46 32.44 4.40
N TYR A 231 -6.91 31.65 3.48
CA TYR A 231 -5.82 30.71 3.77
C TYR A 231 -4.55 31.14 3.05
N ASP A 232 -3.56 31.60 3.82
CA ASP A 232 -2.44 32.40 3.29
C ASP A 232 -1.31 31.55 2.65
N GLU A 233 -1.23 30.24 2.93
CA GLU A 233 -0.14 29.42 2.38
C GLU A 233 -0.24 29.25 0.85
N SER A 234 -1.41 29.51 0.27
CA SER A 234 -1.61 29.51 -1.18
C SER A 234 -1.34 30.88 -1.84
N SER A 235 -0.60 31.78 -1.20
CA SER A 235 -0.20 33.07 -1.78
C SER A 235 1.05 32.99 -2.67
N GLY A 236 1.19 33.92 -3.61
CA GLY A 236 2.39 34.03 -4.48
C GLY A 236 2.27 33.25 -5.80
N LEU A 237 3.42 32.84 -6.38
CA LEU A 237 3.44 32.15 -7.68
C LEU A 237 2.82 30.74 -7.61
N ILE A 238 2.93 30.10 -6.44
CA ILE A 238 2.35 28.77 -6.15
C ILE A 238 0.81 28.75 -6.22
N ALA A 239 0.16 29.92 -6.15
CA ALA A 239 -1.30 30.05 -6.26
C ALA A 239 -1.88 29.52 -7.58
N GLU A 240 -1.07 29.43 -8.64
CA GLU A 240 -1.47 28.81 -9.91
C GLU A 240 -1.99 27.38 -9.73
N LEU A 241 -1.41 26.62 -8.78
CA LEU A 241 -1.85 25.26 -8.45
C LEU A 241 -3.29 25.22 -7.93
N VAL A 242 -3.73 26.24 -7.19
CA VAL A 242 -5.13 26.36 -6.72
C VAL A 242 -6.07 26.51 -7.92
N GLY A 243 -5.64 27.24 -8.97
CA GLY A 243 -6.39 27.35 -10.22
C GLY A 243 -6.54 26.01 -10.93
N ASN A 244 -5.46 25.22 -10.98
CA ASN A 244 -5.48 23.88 -11.57
C ASN A 244 -6.41 22.93 -10.80
N LEU A 245 -6.34 22.94 -9.46
CA LEU A 245 -7.25 22.18 -8.60
C LEU A 245 -8.71 22.63 -8.77
N ALA A 246 -8.95 23.95 -8.83
CA ALA A 246 -10.27 24.51 -9.08
C ALA A 246 -10.85 23.99 -10.40
N SER A 247 -10.03 23.94 -11.45
CA SER A 247 -10.42 23.43 -12.77
C SER A 247 -10.80 21.96 -12.71
N LEU A 248 -10.02 21.12 -12.01
CA LEU A 248 -10.35 19.71 -11.80
C LEU A 248 -11.71 19.57 -11.10
N LEU A 249 -11.87 20.22 -9.95
CA LEU A 249 -13.08 20.13 -9.15
C LEU A 249 -14.32 20.61 -9.93
N MET A 250 -14.18 21.70 -10.70
CA MET A 250 -15.25 22.17 -11.59
C MET A 250 -15.64 21.11 -12.63
N GLN A 251 -14.67 20.45 -13.24
CA GLN A 251 -14.91 19.40 -14.21
C GLN A 251 -15.59 18.18 -13.57
N LEU A 252 -15.15 17.76 -12.38
CA LEU A 252 -15.77 16.69 -11.61
C LEU A 252 -17.23 17.01 -11.27
N ASN A 253 -17.55 18.24 -10.85
CA ASN A 253 -18.92 18.63 -10.52
C ASN A 253 -19.83 18.71 -11.75
N LEU A 254 -19.30 19.17 -12.89
CA LEU A 254 -20.03 19.17 -14.16
C LEU A 254 -20.43 17.76 -14.55
N TRP A 255 -19.48 16.83 -14.52
CA TRP A 255 -19.72 15.42 -14.87
C TRP A 255 -20.62 14.73 -13.86
N ARG A 256 -20.44 14.94 -12.56
CA ARG A 256 -21.35 14.45 -11.50
C ARG A 256 -22.81 14.78 -11.81
N ARG A 257 -23.11 16.05 -12.08
CA ARG A 257 -24.48 16.51 -12.36
C ARG A 257 -25.00 15.97 -13.70
N GLY A 258 -24.12 15.89 -14.71
CA GLY A 258 -24.47 15.34 -16.01
C GLY A 258 -24.81 13.85 -15.96
N LEU A 259 -24.03 13.08 -15.22
CA LEU A 259 -24.13 11.62 -15.09
C LEU A 259 -25.28 11.15 -14.19
N ALA A 260 -25.83 12.03 -13.35
CA ALA A 260 -26.90 11.69 -12.40
C ALA A 260 -28.25 11.35 -13.08
N GLN A 261 -28.51 11.87 -14.28
CA GLN A 261 -29.79 11.65 -14.96
C GLN A 261 -29.77 10.33 -15.74
N GLN A 262 -30.87 9.58 -15.65
CA GLN A 262 -31.11 8.42 -16.51
C GLN A 262 -31.35 8.88 -17.94
N ARG A 263 -30.81 8.14 -18.92
CA ARG A 263 -30.89 8.51 -20.34
C ARG A 263 -31.29 7.33 -21.21
N PRO A 264 -31.93 7.56 -22.36
CA PRO A 264 -32.04 6.56 -23.41
C PRO A 264 -30.65 6.03 -23.81
N LEU A 265 -30.60 4.76 -24.20
CA LEU A 265 -29.33 4.06 -24.42
C LEU A 265 -28.41 4.75 -25.46
N ALA A 266 -28.98 5.31 -26.53
CA ALA A 266 -28.23 6.02 -27.57
C ALA A 266 -27.53 7.30 -27.07
N GLU A 267 -28.07 7.96 -26.03
CA GLU A 267 -27.50 9.19 -25.48
C GLU A 267 -26.26 8.93 -24.60
N TRP A 268 -26.02 7.67 -24.23
CA TRP A 268 -24.82 7.25 -23.49
C TRP A 268 -23.60 7.05 -24.40
N LEU A 269 -23.77 6.93 -25.72
CA LEU A 269 -22.67 6.69 -26.66
C LEU A 269 -21.50 7.70 -26.54
N PRO A 270 -21.74 9.02 -26.62
CA PRO A 270 -20.63 9.99 -26.60
C PRO A 270 -19.99 10.14 -25.21
N VAL A 271 -20.71 9.76 -24.14
CA VAL A 271 -20.32 10.03 -22.74
C VAL A 271 -18.94 9.47 -22.41
N CYS A 272 -18.63 8.24 -22.83
CA CYS A 272 -17.33 7.64 -22.55
C CYS A 272 -16.18 8.46 -23.15
N ARG A 273 -16.29 8.80 -24.45
CA ARG A 273 -15.25 9.53 -25.17
C ARG A 273 -15.07 10.95 -24.63
N ASP A 274 -16.17 11.63 -24.35
CA ASP A 274 -16.14 12.99 -23.81
C ASP A 274 -15.50 13.00 -22.41
N LEU A 275 -15.86 12.04 -21.55
CA LEU A 275 -15.27 11.91 -20.22
C LEU A 275 -13.77 11.57 -20.30
N LEU A 276 -13.37 10.69 -21.22
CA LEU A 276 -11.97 10.37 -21.46
C LEU A 276 -11.17 11.61 -21.88
N ASN A 277 -11.70 12.35 -22.85
CA ASN A 277 -11.06 13.57 -23.34
C ASN A 277 -10.96 14.63 -22.26
N ASP A 278 -11.94 14.74 -21.36
CA ASP A 278 -11.97 15.79 -20.35
C ASP A 278 -11.00 15.56 -19.19
N PHE A 279 -10.81 14.30 -18.78
CA PHE A 279 -10.01 13.94 -17.60
C PHE A 279 -8.64 13.35 -17.90
N PHE A 280 -8.39 12.80 -19.08
CA PHE A 280 -7.11 12.14 -19.38
C PHE A 280 -6.38 12.82 -20.52
N LEU A 281 -5.07 12.99 -20.34
CA LEU A 281 -4.13 13.33 -21.40
C LEU A 281 -3.36 12.05 -21.77
N PRO A 282 -3.72 11.38 -22.89
CA PRO A 282 -3.18 10.07 -23.23
C PRO A 282 -1.66 10.11 -23.47
N ASP A 283 -0.99 9.05 -23.05
CA ASP A 283 0.40 8.74 -23.38
C ASP A 283 0.50 7.43 -24.19
N SER A 284 1.71 7.08 -24.64
CA SER A 284 1.93 5.89 -25.48
C SER A 284 1.54 4.56 -24.82
N GLU A 285 1.52 4.48 -23.48
CA GLU A 285 1.17 3.25 -22.77
C GLU A 285 -0.33 3.15 -22.48
N THR A 286 -0.99 4.29 -22.25
CA THR A 286 -2.40 4.38 -21.89
C THR A 286 -3.33 4.45 -23.08
N GLU A 287 -2.87 4.90 -24.26
CA GLU A 287 -3.69 4.96 -25.48
C GLU A 287 -4.44 3.66 -25.77
N ALA A 288 -3.76 2.51 -25.67
CA ALA A 288 -4.37 1.20 -25.90
C ALA A 288 -5.42 0.86 -24.83
N ALA A 289 -5.17 1.23 -23.58
CA ALA A 289 -6.11 1.00 -22.48
C ALA A 289 -7.36 1.88 -22.61
N LEU A 290 -7.20 3.14 -23.01
CA LEU A 290 -8.31 4.06 -23.26
C LEU A 290 -9.17 3.61 -24.45
N ALA A 291 -8.55 3.17 -25.54
CA ALA A 291 -9.26 2.61 -26.68
C ALA A 291 -10.06 1.34 -26.28
N LEU A 292 -9.54 0.53 -25.37
CA LEU A 292 -10.25 -0.63 -24.85
C LEU A 292 -11.53 -0.22 -24.09
N ILE A 293 -11.48 0.86 -23.28
CA ILE A 293 -12.66 1.39 -22.59
C ILE A 293 -13.73 1.77 -23.62
N GLU A 294 -13.37 2.56 -24.63
CA GLU A 294 -14.31 2.99 -25.67
C GLU A 294 -14.92 1.81 -26.41
N GLN A 295 -14.10 0.80 -26.75
CA GLN A 295 -14.56 -0.41 -27.42
C GLN A 295 -15.57 -1.19 -26.57
N GLN A 296 -15.29 -1.39 -25.27
CA GLN A 296 -16.21 -2.13 -24.40
C GLN A 296 -17.50 -1.32 -24.12
N TRP A 297 -17.38 -0.01 -23.94
CA TRP A 297 -18.54 0.88 -23.77
C TRP A 297 -19.48 0.82 -24.98
N LEU A 298 -18.93 0.97 -26.18
CA LEU A 298 -19.69 0.85 -27.43
C LEU A 298 -20.38 -0.51 -27.52
N ALA A 299 -19.65 -1.59 -27.26
CA ALA A 299 -20.19 -2.95 -27.33
C ALA A 299 -21.34 -3.21 -26.32
N VAL A 300 -21.31 -2.59 -25.14
CA VAL A 300 -22.41 -2.71 -24.15
C VAL A 300 -23.66 -2.03 -24.69
N ILE A 301 -23.51 -0.81 -25.19
CA ILE A 301 -24.61 0.01 -25.68
C ILE A 301 -25.22 -0.60 -26.95
N ASP A 302 -24.39 -0.99 -27.92
CA ASP A 302 -24.85 -1.59 -29.17
C ASP A 302 -25.68 -2.86 -28.93
N SER A 303 -25.27 -3.69 -27.96
CA SER A 303 -26.03 -4.90 -27.59
C SER A 303 -27.46 -4.58 -27.14
N GLY A 304 -27.65 -3.50 -26.36
CA GLY A 304 -28.98 -3.08 -25.91
C GLY A 304 -29.79 -2.36 -27.00
N LEU A 305 -29.12 -1.66 -27.92
CA LEU A 305 -29.76 -1.01 -29.08
C LEU A 305 -30.27 -2.05 -30.08
N GLU A 306 -29.48 -3.09 -30.35
CA GLU A 306 -29.89 -4.23 -31.18
C GLU A 306 -31.10 -4.96 -30.58
N ALA A 307 -31.15 -5.08 -29.26
CA ALA A 307 -32.30 -5.61 -28.52
C ALA A 307 -33.51 -4.65 -28.45
N GLN A 308 -33.39 -3.44 -29.01
CA GLN A 308 -34.44 -2.40 -29.03
C GLN A 308 -34.93 -2.01 -27.62
N TYR A 309 -34.02 -1.92 -26.64
CA TYR A 309 -34.38 -1.48 -25.30
C TYR A 309 -34.84 -0.01 -25.30
N GLY A 310 -36.14 0.22 -25.07
CA GLY A 310 -36.78 1.53 -25.22
C GLY A 310 -36.85 2.38 -23.95
N GLU A 311 -36.55 1.82 -22.78
CA GLU A 311 -36.60 2.55 -21.51
C GLU A 311 -35.29 3.30 -21.23
N GLN A 312 -35.34 4.23 -20.28
CA GLN A 312 -34.14 4.93 -19.82
C GLN A 312 -33.28 3.99 -18.98
N VAL A 313 -31.96 4.11 -19.12
CA VAL A 313 -30.97 3.28 -18.43
C VAL A 313 -30.21 4.16 -17.42
N PRO A 314 -30.12 3.75 -16.14
CA PRO A 314 -29.26 4.41 -15.16
C PRO A 314 -27.79 4.08 -15.42
N LEU A 315 -26.91 5.03 -15.08
CA LEU A 315 -25.47 4.86 -15.26
C LEU A 315 -24.90 3.65 -14.53
N THR A 316 -25.44 3.32 -13.35
CA THR A 316 -24.97 2.19 -12.53
C THR A 316 -24.96 0.88 -13.31
N LEU A 317 -25.96 0.63 -14.15
CA LEU A 317 -26.04 -0.58 -14.98
C LEU A 317 -24.89 -0.64 -15.99
N LEU A 318 -24.63 0.48 -16.70
CA LEU A 318 -23.55 0.56 -17.68
C LEU A 318 -22.16 0.48 -17.03
N ARG A 319 -21.98 1.14 -15.89
CA ARG A 319 -20.75 1.09 -15.09
C ARG A 319 -20.45 -0.34 -14.65
N ASP A 320 -21.42 -1.02 -14.06
CA ASP A 320 -21.23 -2.34 -13.47
C ASP A 320 -20.96 -3.39 -14.57
N GLU A 321 -21.67 -3.32 -15.70
CA GLU A 321 -21.41 -4.16 -16.87
C GLU A 321 -20.03 -3.87 -17.50
N LEU A 322 -19.65 -2.59 -17.63
CA LEU A 322 -18.32 -2.22 -18.13
C LEU A 322 -17.23 -2.77 -17.21
N ALA A 323 -17.37 -2.60 -15.89
CA ALA A 323 -16.42 -3.13 -14.91
C ALA A 323 -16.29 -4.65 -15.04
N GLN A 324 -17.42 -5.37 -15.13
CA GLN A 324 -17.43 -6.81 -15.32
C GLN A 324 -16.75 -7.24 -16.64
N ARG A 325 -16.99 -6.54 -17.76
CA ARG A 325 -16.33 -6.83 -19.04
C ARG A 325 -14.84 -6.56 -18.98
N LEU A 326 -14.41 -5.46 -18.37
CA LEU A 326 -12.98 -5.14 -18.19
C LEU A 326 -12.27 -6.15 -17.27
N ASP A 327 -12.96 -6.70 -16.27
CA ASP A 327 -12.46 -7.78 -15.42
C ASP A 327 -12.33 -9.12 -16.15
N GLN A 328 -13.20 -9.36 -17.15
CA GLN A 328 -13.14 -10.55 -18.00
C GLN A 328 -12.12 -10.42 -19.13
N GLN A 329 -11.79 -9.20 -19.57
CA GLN A 329 -10.79 -9.00 -20.60
C GLN A 329 -9.40 -9.38 -20.09
N ARG A 330 -8.81 -10.35 -20.76
CA ARG A 330 -7.48 -10.88 -20.45
C ARG A 330 -6.47 -10.38 -21.47
N ILE A 331 -5.38 -9.79 -21.01
CA ILE A 331 -4.29 -9.31 -21.88
C ILE A 331 -3.29 -10.45 -22.07
N SER A 332 -3.16 -10.97 -23.31
CA SER A 332 -2.29 -12.11 -23.63
C SER A 332 -1.39 -11.89 -24.86
N GLN A 333 -1.11 -10.63 -25.25
CA GLN A 333 -0.40 -10.32 -26.50
C GLN A 333 1.05 -10.84 -26.57
N ARG A 334 1.69 -11.14 -25.43
CA ARG A 334 3.10 -11.59 -25.34
C ARG A 334 3.26 -13.11 -25.25
N PHE A 335 2.19 -13.88 -25.43
CA PHE A 335 2.23 -15.33 -25.39
C PHE A 335 3.07 -15.89 -26.55
N LEU A 336 4.04 -16.77 -26.25
CA LEU A 336 4.96 -17.40 -27.22
C LEU A 336 5.93 -16.44 -27.95
N ALA A 337 6.24 -15.28 -27.36
CA ALA A 337 7.11 -14.27 -27.98
C ALA A 337 8.63 -14.46 -27.75
N GLY A 338 9.09 -15.62 -27.23
CA GLY A 338 10.50 -15.93 -26.97
C GLY A 338 10.93 -16.08 -25.49
N PRO A 339 10.37 -15.30 -24.54
CA PRO A 339 10.60 -15.45 -23.10
C PRO A 339 9.94 -16.70 -22.46
N VAL A 340 10.24 -16.94 -21.17
CA VAL A 340 9.45 -17.84 -20.31
C VAL A 340 8.02 -17.31 -20.20
N ASN A 341 7.03 -18.16 -20.51
CA ASN A 341 5.63 -17.78 -20.43
C ASN A 341 5.08 -18.07 -19.04
N ILE A 342 4.52 -17.06 -18.37
CA ILE A 342 3.89 -17.22 -17.06
C ILE A 342 2.41 -16.83 -17.17
N CYS A 343 1.48 -17.76 -16.96
CA CYS A 343 0.06 -17.55 -17.25
C CYS A 343 -0.86 -18.38 -16.36
N THR A 344 -2.17 -18.27 -16.59
CA THR A 344 -3.14 -19.19 -15.97
C THR A 344 -3.36 -20.45 -16.79
N LEU A 345 -3.82 -21.54 -16.15
CA LEU A 345 -4.31 -22.70 -16.89
C LEU A 345 -5.61 -22.33 -17.62
N MET A 346 -5.56 -22.36 -18.95
CA MET A 346 -6.67 -21.98 -19.84
C MET A 346 -7.15 -23.18 -20.67
N PRO A 347 -8.44 -23.52 -20.63
CA PRO A 347 -9.01 -24.61 -21.42
C PRO A 347 -8.72 -24.47 -22.91
N MET A 348 -8.54 -25.59 -23.62
CA MET A 348 -8.35 -25.64 -25.08
C MET A 348 -7.05 -24.98 -25.56
N ARG A 349 -6.08 -24.76 -24.67
CA ARG A 349 -4.74 -24.23 -24.97
C ARG A 349 -3.64 -25.22 -24.52
N SER A 350 -3.82 -26.51 -24.84
CA SER A 350 -2.83 -27.56 -24.56
C SER A 350 -1.74 -27.54 -25.63
N ILE A 351 -0.67 -26.79 -25.38
CA ILE A 351 0.51 -26.69 -26.27
C ILE A 351 1.64 -27.50 -25.62
N PRO A 352 2.35 -28.36 -26.37
CA PRO A 352 3.47 -29.11 -25.81
C PRO A 352 4.64 -28.16 -25.50
N PHE A 353 5.25 -28.35 -24.33
CA PHE A 353 6.44 -27.63 -23.87
C PHE A 353 7.43 -28.63 -23.31
N LYS A 354 8.74 -28.36 -23.46
CA LYS A 354 9.77 -29.19 -22.82
C LYS A 354 9.62 -29.19 -21.31
N VAL A 355 9.38 -28.01 -20.73
CA VAL A 355 9.22 -27.83 -19.28
C VAL A 355 7.87 -27.20 -18.97
N VAL A 356 7.08 -27.88 -18.14
CA VAL A 356 5.79 -27.41 -17.63
C VAL A 356 5.88 -27.27 -16.12
N CYS A 357 5.63 -26.06 -15.61
CA CYS A 357 5.64 -25.77 -14.18
C CYS A 357 4.23 -25.40 -13.70
N LEU A 358 3.74 -26.01 -12.62
CA LEU A 358 2.48 -25.68 -11.97
C LEU A 358 2.76 -25.11 -10.58
N LEU A 359 2.34 -23.88 -10.28
CA LEU A 359 2.52 -23.28 -8.94
C LEU A 359 1.18 -23.05 -8.24
N GLY A 360 1.23 -23.01 -6.90
CA GLY A 360 0.03 -22.78 -6.09
C GLY A 360 -1.00 -23.89 -6.22
N MET A 361 -0.56 -25.13 -6.46
CA MET A 361 -1.44 -26.31 -6.58
C MET A 361 -1.91 -26.77 -5.20
N ASN A 362 -2.64 -25.90 -4.50
CA ASN A 362 -3.14 -26.10 -3.15
C ASN A 362 -4.59 -26.56 -3.12
N ASP A 363 -4.97 -27.28 -2.05
CA ASP A 363 -6.37 -27.58 -1.76
C ASP A 363 -7.18 -26.28 -1.58
N GLY A 364 -8.40 -26.26 -2.13
CA GLY A 364 -9.26 -25.07 -2.18
C GLY A 364 -8.84 -23.98 -3.18
N VAL A 365 -7.63 -24.05 -3.75
CA VAL A 365 -7.15 -23.12 -4.80
C VAL A 365 -7.29 -23.75 -6.18
N TYR A 366 -6.87 -25.01 -6.31
CA TYR A 366 -6.98 -25.78 -7.54
C TYR A 366 -7.50 -27.21 -7.23
N PRO A 367 -8.44 -27.77 -8.00
CA PRO A 367 -9.15 -27.19 -9.14
C PRO A 367 -10.07 -26.03 -8.73
N ARG A 368 -10.23 -25.02 -9.59
CA ARG A 368 -11.04 -23.83 -9.30
C ARG A 368 -12.52 -24.21 -9.26
N THR A 369 -13.23 -23.74 -8.25
CA THR A 369 -14.67 -24.00 -8.08
C THR A 369 -15.51 -22.75 -8.31
N LEU A 370 -16.48 -22.86 -9.22
CA LEU A 370 -17.58 -21.90 -9.36
C LEU A 370 -18.88 -22.70 -9.19
N PRO A 371 -19.62 -22.50 -8.08
CA PRO A 371 -20.88 -23.20 -7.90
C PRO A 371 -21.87 -22.76 -9.00
N PRO A 372 -22.62 -23.69 -9.61
CA PRO A 372 -23.65 -23.32 -10.56
C PRO A 372 -24.74 -22.51 -9.87
N LEU A 373 -25.45 -21.69 -10.65
CA LEU A 373 -26.62 -20.97 -10.17
C LEU A 373 -27.67 -21.98 -9.68
N GLY A 374 -28.31 -21.73 -8.55
CA GLY A 374 -29.26 -22.69 -7.94
C GLY A 374 -30.48 -23.02 -8.83
N PHE A 375 -30.77 -22.17 -9.81
CA PHE A 375 -31.84 -22.35 -10.80
C PHE A 375 -31.36 -22.90 -12.15
N ASP A 376 -30.09 -23.28 -12.28
CA ASP A 376 -29.59 -23.98 -13.46
C ASP A 376 -30.05 -25.45 -13.45
N LEU A 377 -31.10 -25.74 -14.23
CA LEU A 377 -31.67 -27.08 -14.36
C LEU A 377 -30.71 -28.08 -15.04
N MET A 378 -29.75 -27.60 -15.84
CA MET A 378 -28.76 -28.48 -16.49
C MET A 378 -27.86 -29.13 -15.43
N SER A 379 -27.45 -28.35 -14.42
CA SER A 379 -26.66 -28.87 -13.30
C SER A 379 -27.36 -29.97 -12.48
N GLN A 380 -28.70 -29.96 -12.45
CA GLN A 380 -29.51 -30.95 -11.73
C GLN A 380 -29.69 -32.25 -12.51
N LYS A 381 -29.61 -32.20 -13.85
CA LYS A 381 -29.74 -33.36 -14.74
C LYS A 381 -28.61 -33.39 -15.79
N PRO A 382 -27.37 -33.68 -15.39
CA PRO A 382 -26.23 -33.64 -16.28
C PRO A 382 -26.36 -34.62 -17.46
N GLN A 383 -25.94 -34.18 -18.64
CA GLN A 383 -25.86 -34.95 -19.86
C GLN A 383 -24.43 -34.98 -20.41
N ARG A 384 -24.15 -35.93 -21.30
CA ARG A 384 -22.86 -35.97 -22.00
C ARG A 384 -22.73 -34.72 -22.88
N GLY A 385 -21.64 -33.98 -22.70
CA GLY A 385 -21.39 -32.71 -23.40
C GLY A 385 -21.56 -31.48 -22.50
N ASP A 386 -22.20 -31.62 -21.34
CA ASP A 386 -22.28 -30.55 -20.35
C ASP A 386 -20.86 -30.26 -19.81
N ARG A 387 -20.49 -28.98 -19.80
CA ARG A 387 -19.21 -28.53 -19.24
C ARG A 387 -19.40 -28.12 -17.79
N SER A 388 -18.44 -28.46 -16.96
CA SER A 388 -18.32 -27.95 -15.62
C SER A 388 -16.92 -27.38 -15.42
N ARG A 389 -16.79 -26.27 -14.70
CA ARG A 389 -15.47 -25.67 -14.43
C ARG A 389 -14.54 -26.64 -13.71
N ARG A 390 -15.11 -27.45 -12.81
CA ARG A 390 -14.38 -28.49 -12.08
C ARG A 390 -13.80 -29.53 -13.03
N ASP A 391 -14.60 -30.05 -13.97
CA ASP A 391 -14.12 -31.07 -14.91
C ASP A 391 -13.12 -30.49 -15.91
N ASP A 392 -13.35 -29.26 -16.38
CA ASP A 392 -12.41 -28.53 -17.23
C ASP A 392 -11.04 -28.37 -16.53
N ASP A 393 -11.03 -27.95 -15.26
CA ASP A 393 -9.79 -27.79 -14.50
C ASP A 393 -9.11 -29.13 -14.21
N ARG A 394 -9.86 -30.18 -13.84
CA ARG A 394 -9.29 -31.54 -13.66
C ARG A 394 -8.65 -32.04 -14.97
N TYR A 395 -9.32 -31.80 -16.09
CA TYR A 395 -8.81 -32.17 -17.40
C TYR A 395 -7.60 -31.32 -17.81
N LEU A 396 -7.56 -30.04 -17.44
CA LEU A 396 -6.39 -29.17 -17.65
C LEU A 396 -5.13 -29.68 -16.93
N PHE A 397 -5.27 -30.25 -15.74
CA PHE A 397 -4.14 -30.86 -15.03
C PHE A 397 -3.59 -32.06 -15.82
N LEU A 398 -4.49 -32.87 -16.38
CA LEU A 398 -4.12 -33.99 -17.25
C LEU A 398 -3.46 -33.50 -18.55
N GLU A 399 -4.00 -32.44 -19.17
CA GLU A 399 -3.40 -31.81 -20.35
C GLU A 399 -1.98 -31.29 -20.04
N ALA A 400 -1.76 -30.70 -18.86
CA ALA A 400 -0.44 -30.24 -18.43
C ALA A 400 0.55 -31.41 -18.29
N LEU A 401 0.13 -32.52 -17.68
CA LEU A 401 0.94 -33.75 -17.58
C LEU A 401 1.27 -34.33 -18.96
N MET A 402 0.31 -34.36 -19.88
CA MET A 402 0.50 -34.90 -21.24
C MET A 402 1.28 -33.94 -22.16
N SER A 403 1.29 -32.64 -21.87
CA SER A 403 2.00 -31.63 -22.67
C SER A 403 3.45 -31.42 -22.25
N ALA A 404 3.87 -31.94 -21.10
CA ALA A 404 5.26 -31.88 -20.65
C ALA A 404 6.12 -32.89 -21.41
N GLU A 405 7.05 -32.45 -22.25
CA GLU A 405 7.89 -33.36 -23.05
C GLU A 405 9.14 -33.83 -22.33
N GLN A 406 9.66 -33.08 -21.36
CA GLN A 406 10.89 -33.43 -20.64
C GLN A 406 10.73 -33.34 -19.13
N THR A 407 10.08 -32.29 -18.63
CA THR A 407 9.98 -32.07 -17.18
C THR A 407 8.64 -31.49 -16.76
N LEU A 408 8.05 -32.08 -15.72
CA LEU A 408 6.89 -31.58 -15.01
C LEU A 408 7.30 -31.14 -13.59
N TYR A 409 7.27 -29.84 -13.36
CA TYR A 409 7.50 -29.23 -12.06
C TYR A 409 6.15 -28.90 -11.41
N ILE A 410 5.92 -29.35 -10.18
CA ILE A 410 4.69 -29.04 -9.44
C ILE A 410 5.08 -28.44 -8.09
N SER A 411 4.43 -27.34 -7.72
CA SER A 411 4.62 -26.70 -6.43
C SER A 411 3.32 -26.29 -5.77
N TYR A 412 3.33 -26.32 -4.44
CA TYR A 412 2.27 -25.83 -3.59
C TYR A 412 2.81 -25.26 -2.27
N ILE A 413 1.98 -24.47 -1.59
CA ILE A 413 2.31 -23.91 -0.27
C ILE A 413 1.97 -24.93 0.81
N GLY A 414 2.96 -25.42 1.55
CA GLY A 414 2.76 -26.46 2.57
C GLY A 414 2.42 -25.94 3.96
N ARG A 415 2.69 -24.66 4.25
CA ARG A 415 2.39 -24.05 5.55
C ARG A 415 2.06 -22.57 5.45
N SER A 416 1.21 -22.10 6.36
CA SER A 416 0.95 -20.68 6.56
C SER A 416 2.12 -19.99 7.27
N ILE A 417 2.58 -18.84 6.75
CA ILE A 417 3.65 -18.05 7.38
C ILE A 417 3.21 -17.34 8.67
N GLN A 418 1.90 -17.22 8.92
CA GLN A 418 1.36 -16.48 10.07
C GLN A 418 1.25 -17.36 11.32
N ASP A 419 0.57 -18.50 11.20
CA ASP A 419 0.24 -19.41 12.31
C ASP A 419 0.92 -20.78 12.21
N ASN A 420 1.70 -21.01 11.15
CA ASN A 420 2.40 -22.27 10.88
C ASN A 420 1.46 -23.49 10.74
N SER A 421 0.17 -23.26 10.50
CA SER A 421 -0.79 -24.32 10.18
C SER A 421 -0.38 -25.03 8.88
N GLU A 422 -0.57 -26.35 8.85
CA GLU A 422 -0.31 -27.17 7.68
C GLU A 422 -1.34 -26.88 6.58
N ARG A 423 -0.84 -26.82 5.35
CA ARG A 423 -1.64 -26.63 4.14
C ARG A 423 -1.40 -27.83 3.24
N PHE A 424 -2.48 -28.27 2.61
CA PHE A 424 -2.46 -29.48 1.81
C PHE A 424 -2.31 -29.16 0.32
N PRO A 425 -1.68 -30.06 -0.46
CA PRO A 425 -1.69 -29.98 -1.90
C PRO A 425 -3.11 -30.17 -2.44
N SER A 426 -3.32 -29.76 -3.68
CA SER A 426 -4.53 -30.09 -4.44
C SER A 426 -4.71 -31.60 -4.48
N VAL A 427 -5.97 -32.06 -4.42
CA VAL A 427 -6.32 -33.48 -4.55
C VAL A 427 -5.73 -34.09 -5.82
N LEU A 428 -5.59 -33.32 -6.91
CA LEU A 428 -5.00 -33.81 -8.16
C LEU A 428 -3.50 -34.10 -8.06
N VAL A 429 -2.78 -33.28 -7.29
CA VAL A 429 -1.37 -33.53 -6.99
C VAL A 429 -1.24 -34.74 -6.09
N GLN A 430 -2.14 -34.90 -5.11
CA GLN A 430 -2.16 -36.08 -4.24
C GLN A 430 -2.42 -37.37 -5.04
N GLU A 431 -3.44 -37.38 -5.92
CA GLU A 431 -3.75 -38.53 -6.80
C GLU A 431 -2.53 -38.92 -7.67
N LEU A 432 -1.80 -37.94 -8.21
CA LEU A 432 -0.60 -38.15 -9.01
C LEU A 432 0.55 -38.77 -8.17
N VAL A 433 0.84 -38.19 -7.00
CA VAL A 433 1.90 -38.66 -6.10
C VAL A 433 1.59 -40.05 -5.54
N ASP A 434 0.32 -40.33 -5.24
CA ASP A 434 -0.15 -41.65 -4.80
C ASP A 434 0.04 -42.70 -5.91
N TYR A 435 -0.35 -42.38 -7.15
CA TYR A 435 -0.14 -43.29 -8.29
C TYR A 435 1.36 -43.58 -8.53
N ILE A 436 2.22 -42.56 -8.44
CA ILE A 436 3.67 -42.71 -8.60
C ILE A 436 4.23 -43.67 -7.54
N GLY A 437 3.92 -43.45 -6.27
CA GLY A 437 4.42 -44.30 -5.18
C GLY A 437 3.87 -45.73 -5.19
N GLN A 438 2.66 -45.93 -5.71
CA GLN A 438 2.07 -47.26 -5.89
C GLN A 438 2.64 -48.03 -7.08
N SER A 439 3.16 -47.35 -8.10
CA SER A 439 3.65 -47.96 -9.35
C SER A 439 5.18 -48.04 -9.45
N HIS A 440 5.91 -47.32 -8.60
CA HIS A 440 7.38 -47.27 -8.61
C HIS A 440 7.99 -47.66 -7.25
N CYS A 441 9.23 -48.13 -7.27
CA CYS A 441 10.08 -48.29 -6.09
C CYS A 441 11.48 -47.72 -6.39
N LEU A 442 12.18 -47.19 -5.39
CA LEU A 442 13.56 -46.75 -5.59
C LEU A 442 14.47 -47.95 -5.84
N ALA A 443 15.49 -47.78 -6.67
CA ALA A 443 16.50 -48.82 -6.87
C ALA A 443 17.15 -49.22 -5.52
N GLY A 444 17.09 -50.50 -5.17
CA GLY A 444 17.55 -51.04 -3.88
C GLY A 444 16.46 -51.24 -2.82
N ASP A 445 15.24 -50.76 -3.05
CA ASP A 445 14.09 -50.91 -2.15
C ASP A 445 13.13 -52.04 -2.58
N GLU A 446 13.54 -52.93 -3.49
CA GLU A 446 12.67 -53.95 -4.08
C GLU A 446 12.19 -55.00 -3.07
N GLU A 447 12.93 -55.19 -1.98
CA GLU A 447 12.59 -56.13 -0.89
C GLU A 447 11.74 -55.49 0.22
N LEU A 448 11.48 -54.18 0.16
CA LEU A 448 10.58 -53.53 1.10
C LEU A 448 9.12 -53.84 0.77
N ASP A 449 8.27 -53.78 1.79
CA ASP A 449 6.83 -53.86 1.60
C ASP A 449 6.30 -52.70 0.74
N CYS A 450 5.13 -52.89 0.17
CA CYS A 450 4.54 -51.94 -0.78
C CYS A 450 4.37 -50.53 -0.20
N ASP A 451 3.99 -50.40 1.08
CA ASP A 451 3.72 -49.10 1.70
C ASP A 451 5.03 -48.38 2.06
N ALA A 452 6.02 -49.13 2.54
CA ALA A 452 7.34 -48.59 2.87
C ALA A 452 8.07 -48.09 1.61
N SER A 453 8.02 -48.84 0.49
CA SER A 453 8.62 -48.39 -0.77
C SER A 453 7.87 -47.19 -1.36
N GLU A 454 6.54 -47.17 -1.26
CA GLU A 454 5.70 -46.04 -1.67
C GLU A 454 6.08 -44.76 -0.91
N ALA A 455 6.19 -44.83 0.42
CA ALA A 455 6.54 -43.69 1.25
C ALA A 455 7.93 -43.11 0.89
N ARG A 456 8.90 -43.98 0.57
CA ARG A 456 10.24 -43.53 0.16
C ARG A 456 10.25 -42.86 -1.20
N VAL A 457 9.50 -43.38 -2.18
CA VAL A 457 9.35 -42.73 -3.50
C VAL A 457 8.70 -41.36 -3.34
N LYS A 458 7.60 -41.26 -2.57
CA LYS A 458 6.92 -39.97 -2.31
C LYS A 458 7.85 -38.96 -1.64
N ALA A 459 8.62 -39.39 -0.64
CA ALA A 459 9.60 -38.54 0.03
C ALA A 459 10.75 -38.13 -0.89
N HIS A 460 11.17 -39.01 -1.82
CA HIS A 460 12.25 -38.73 -2.76
C HIS A 460 11.89 -37.66 -3.78
N ILE A 461 10.68 -37.72 -4.34
CA ILE A 461 10.20 -36.73 -5.34
C ILE A 461 9.70 -35.43 -4.71
N THR A 462 9.51 -35.39 -3.38
CA THR A 462 8.96 -34.23 -2.66
C THR A 462 10.05 -33.46 -1.94
N HIS A 463 10.30 -32.24 -2.39
CA HIS A 463 11.31 -31.34 -1.83
C HIS A 463 10.66 -30.30 -0.92
N LEU A 464 11.00 -30.36 0.38
CA LEU A 464 10.58 -29.36 1.37
C LEU A 464 11.55 -28.18 1.36
N HIS A 465 11.09 -27.02 0.91
CA HIS A 465 11.94 -25.83 0.82
C HIS A 465 11.93 -25.01 2.09
N THR A 466 13.05 -24.35 2.37
CA THR A 466 13.19 -23.48 3.53
C THR A 466 12.29 -22.25 3.42
N ARG A 467 11.95 -21.67 4.58
CA ARG A 467 11.11 -20.47 4.65
C ARG A 467 11.79 -19.24 4.07
N MET A 468 13.06 -19.04 4.40
CA MET A 468 13.83 -17.86 4.01
C MET A 468 14.83 -18.21 2.90
N PRO A 469 15.07 -17.32 1.93
CA PRO A 469 16.06 -17.54 0.86
C PRO A 469 17.49 -17.67 1.38
N PHE A 470 17.82 -16.96 2.46
CA PHE A 470 19.15 -16.98 3.09
C PHE A 470 19.37 -18.12 4.09
N ASP A 471 18.49 -19.13 4.13
CA ASP A 471 18.74 -20.32 4.92
C ASP A 471 19.99 -21.06 4.40
N VAL A 472 20.84 -21.54 5.32
CA VAL A 472 22.09 -22.25 5.02
C VAL A 472 21.84 -23.46 4.13
N ALA A 473 20.71 -24.16 4.30
CA ALA A 473 20.40 -25.36 3.52
C ALA A 473 20.35 -25.09 2.01
N ASN A 474 20.00 -23.86 1.59
CA ASN A 474 19.96 -23.49 0.17
C ASN A 474 21.34 -23.26 -0.45
N PHE A 475 22.42 -23.21 0.34
CA PHE A 475 23.79 -22.93 -0.14
C PHE A 475 24.75 -24.10 0.10
N GLN A 476 24.23 -25.24 0.54
CA GLN A 476 25.00 -26.47 0.59
C GLN A 476 25.15 -27.03 -0.83
N GLU A 477 26.20 -27.82 -1.06
CA GLU A 477 26.40 -28.59 -2.31
C GLU A 477 25.35 -29.70 -2.38
N ASP A 478 24.11 -29.30 -2.68
CA ASP A 478 22.94 -30.14 -2.90
C ASP A 478 22.29 -29.71 -4.24
N GLU A 479 21.40 -30.56 -4.73
CA GLU A 479 20.65 -30.32 -5.95
C GLU A 479 19.74 -29.08 -5.87
N ASN A 480 19.35 -28.70 -4.65
CA ASN A 480 18.53 -27.52 -4.38
C ASN A 480 19.34 -26.24 -4.15
N LYS A 481 20.62 -26.20 -4.57
CA LYS A 481 21.45 -25.01 -4.39
C LYS A 481 20.82 -23.78 -5.05
N SER A 482 20.84 -22.67 -4.33
CA SER A 482 20.39 -21.39 -4.85
C SER A 482 21.47 -20.74 -5.72
N TYR A 483 21.05 -20.09 -6.80
CA TYR A 483 21.94 -19.28 -7.64
C TYR A 483 22.10 -17.86 -7.08
N ALA A 484 21.30 -17.48 -6.08
CA ALA A 484 21.22 -16.15 -5.48
C ALA A 484 22.39 -15.84 -4.53
N ARG A 485 23.54 -15.46 -5.11
CA ARG A 485 24.77 -15.12 -4.36
C ARG A 485 24.59 -13.96 -3.37
N GLU A 486 23.63 -13.07 -3.56
CA GLU A 486 23.36 -11.95 -2.64
C GLU A 486 23.04 -12.41 -1.22
N TRP A 487 22.47 -13.61 -1.06
CA TRP A 487 22.13 -14.16 0.24
C TRP A 487 23.24 -14.99 0.86
N LEU A 488 24.31 -15.30 0.11
CA LEU A 488 25.40 -16.17 0.57
C LEU A 488 26.11 -15.59 1.79
N ALA A 489 26.32 -14.27 1.85
CA ALA A 489 26.93 -13.62 3.01
C ALA A 489 26.06 -13.76 4.26
N ALA A 490 24.74 -13.64 4.13
CA ALA A 490 23.79 -13.82 5.23
C ALA A 490 23.72 -15.29 5.67
N ALA A 491 23.62 -16.21 4.72
CA ALA A 491 23.62 -17.65 4.98
C ALA A 491 24.92 -18.11 5.66
N GLY A 492 26.07 -17.64 5.18
CA GLY A 492 27.37 -17.91 5.77
C GLY A 492 27.64 -17.18 7.09
N GLN A 493 26.68 -16.40 7.60
CA GLN A 493 26.82 -15.56 8.81
C GLN A 493 28.07 -14.66 8.75
N GLN A 494 28.40 -14.18 7.55
CA GLN A 494 29.53 -13.29 7.28
C GLN A 494 29.20 -11.81 7.51
N GLY A 495 28.00 -11.53 8.04
CA GLY A 495 27.58 -10.19 8.37
C GLY A 495 28.34 -9.65 9.57
N GLU A 496 28.75 -8.39 9.49
CA GLU A 496 29.27 -7.65 10.63
C GLU A 496 28.08 -7.03 11.38
N ALA A 497 27.97 -7.31 12.68
CA ALA A 497 26.96 -6.66 13.50
C ALA A 497 27.13 -5.13 13.44
N HIS A 498 26.02 -4.39 13.31
CA HIS A 498 26.08 -2.93 13.33
C HIS A 498 26.82 -2.45 14.58
N SER A 499 27.82 -1.59 14.38
CA SER A 499 28.56 -0.97 15.47
C SER A 499 27.63 -0.10 16.33
N ASP A 500 27.99 0.07 17.60
CA ASP A 500 27.29 1.01 18.49
C ASP A 500 27.14 2.38 17.82
N PHE A 501 25.89 2.83 17.69
CA PHE A 501 25.57 4.09 17.01
C PHE A 501 26.23 5.30 17.66
N ILE A 502 26.32 5.31 19.00
CA ILE A 502 26.92 6.41 19.75
C ILE A 502 28.44 6.23 19.81
N GLN A 503 29.12 6.89 18.88
CA GLN A 503 30.56 7.06 18.92
C GLN A 503 30.91 8.50 19.35
N PRO A 504 31.92 8.70 20.22
CA PRO A 504 32.31 10.04 20.66
C PRO A 504 32.80 10.84 19.46
N LEU A 505 32.10 11.93 19.15
CA LEU A 505 32.46 12.83 18.06
C LEU A 505 33.31 13.98 18.60
N THR A 506 34.33 14.38 17.85
CA THR A 506 35.14 15.56 18.20
C THR A 506 34.25 16.80 18.32
N ALA A 507 34.28 17.43 19.50
CA ALA A 507 33.53 18.63 19.78
C ALA A 507 34.05 19.78 18.90
N PRO A 508 33.19 20.44 18.10
CA PRO A 508 33.61 21.63 17.36
C PRO A 508 33.92 22.77 18.33
N PRO A 509 34.88 23.66 18.01
CA PRO A 509 35.04 24.91 18.76
C PRO A 509 33.75 25.74 18.62
N ILE A 510 33.26 26.29 19.73
CA ILE A 510 32.08 27.14 19.76
C ILE A 510 32.49 28.46 20.40
N ASP A 511 32.66 29.50 19.60
CA ASP A 511 33.01 30.84 20.09
C ASP A 511 31.77 31.68 20.40
N SER A 512 30.67 31.43 19.69
CA SER A 512 29.38 32.10 19.87
C SER A 512 28.22 31.11 19.71
N LEU A 513 27.21 31.23 20.58
CA LEU A 513 26.04 30.37 20.61
C LEU A 513 24.76 31.23 20.73
N PRO A 514 23.81 31.10 19.79
CA PRO A 514 22.48 31.69 19.94
C PRO A 514 21.73 31.04 21.10
N PHE A 515 21.11 31.83 21.97
CA PHE A 515 20.39 31.33 23.13
C PHE A 515 19.23 30.39 22.75
N ASP A 516 18.55 30.65 21.62
CA ASP A 516 17.50 29.76 21.10
C ASP A 516 18.01 28.35 20.80
N GLN A 517 19.27 28.21 20.39
CA GLN A 517 19.87 26.90 20.15
C GLN A 517 20.04 26.12 21.46
N LEU A 518 20.40 26.81 22.55
CA LEU A 518 20.51 26.22 23.88
C LEU A 518 19.13 25.79 24.41
N LEU A 519 18.10 26.61 24.21
CA LEU A 519 16.72 26.28 24.57
C LEU A 519 16.22 25.06 23.80
N ARG A 520 16.42 25.03 22.47
CA ARG A 520 16.04 23.89 21.62
C ARG A 520 16.79 22.61 22.00
N PHE A 521 18.07 22.73 22.38
CA PHE A 521 18.87 21.58 22.84
C PHE A 521 18.27 20.95 24.09
N TRP A 522 18.00 21.75 25.14
CA TRP A 522 17.50 21.21 26.41
C TRP A 522 16.02 20.81 26.39
N GLN A 523 15.25 21.27 25.41
CA GLN A 523 13.89 20.78 25.21
C GLN A 523 13.86 19.28 24.90
N HIS A 524 14.80 18.80 24.07
CA HIS A 524 14.96 17.39 23.75
C HIS A 524 16.40 17.11 23.24
N PRO A 525 17.36 16.78 24.13
CA PRO A 525 18.79 16.76 23.78
C PRO A 525 19.17 15.65 22.78
N VAL A 526 18.51 14.49 22.85
CA VAL A 526 18.74 13.40 21.87
C VAL A 526 18.33 13.84 20.46
N ARG A 527 17.11 14.39 20.29
CA ARG A 527 16.67 15.01 19.03
C ARG A 527 17.66 16.08 18.56
N ALA A 528 18.11 16.94 19.46
CA ALA A 528 19.08 17.98 19.12
C ALA A 528 20.42 17.41 18.62
N PHE A 529 20.90 16.28 19.16
CA PHE A 529 22.07 15.59 18.63
C PHE A 529 21.87 15.18 17.16
N PHE A 530 20.76 14.52 16.83
CA PHE A 530 20.46 14.16 15.43
C PHE A 530 20.35 15.39 14.52
N GLN A 531 19.55 16.40 14.92
CA GLN A 531 19.24 17.54 14.06
C GLN A 531 20.38 18.56 13.94
N GLN A 532 21.14 18.78 15.02
CA GLN A 532 22.19 19.80 15.04
C GLN A 532 23.57 19.21 14.71
N ARG A 533 23.93 18.05 15.29
CA ARG A 533 25.24 17.44 15.09
C ARG A 533 25.30 16.61 13.80
N LEU A 534 24.31 15.76 13.54
CA LEU A 534 24.28 14.89 12.36
C LEU A 534 23.52 15.49 11.17
N ARG A 535 22.76 16.57 11.37
CA ARG A 535 21.85 17.17 10.37
C ARG A 535 20.78 16.18 9.86
N VAL A 536 20.43 15.20 10.68
CA VAL A 536 19.40 14.19 10.38
C VAL A 536 18.07 14.64 10.98
N ASN A 537 17.07 14.79 10.13
CA ASN A 537 15.68 15.06 10.52
C ASN A 537 14.80 13.95 9.98
N PHE A 538 14.24 13.14 10.88
CA PHE A 538 13.19 12.18 10.53
C PHE A 538 11.86 12.94 10.42
N ARG A 539 11.61 13.50 9.23
CA ARG A 539 10.30 14.08 8.90
C ARG A 539 9.43 12.91 8.46
N ALA A 540 8.45 12.54 9.28
CA ALA A 540 7.32 11.79 8.77
C ALA A 540 6.51 12.77 7.92
N GLU A 541 6.21 12.41 6.68
CA GLU A 541 5.11 13.05 5.97
C GLU A 541 3.85 12.60 6.73
N GLU A 542 3.25 13.52 7.49
CA GLU A 542 1.97 13.27 8.16
C GLU A 542 0.91 13.39 7.06
N ASP A 543 0.64 12.26 6.40
CA ASP A 543 -0.21 12.18 5.20
C ASP A 543 -1.70 11.97 5.51
N ASP A 544 -2.06 11.71 6.76
CA ASP A 544 -3.45 11.45 7.13
C ASP A 544 -4.24 12.76 7.19
N ILE A 545 -4.93 13.06 6.09
CA ILE A 545 -6.00 14.06 6.08
C ILE A 545 -7.18 13.46 6.87
N PRO A 546 -7.74 14.16 7.87
CA PRO A 546 -8.93 13.66 8.54
C PRO A 546 -10.07 13.44 7.53
N ASP A 547 -10.74 12.30 7.59
CA ASP A 547 -11.89 12.02 6.72
C ASP A 547 -13.12 12.88 7.08
N ASP A 548 -13.21 13.28 8.35
CA ASP A 548 -14.35 13.94 8.94
C ASP A 548 -14.05 15.40 9.34
N GLU A 549 -15.11 16.21 9.37
CA GLU A 549 -15.13 17.52 10.01
C GLU A 549 -14.84 17.45 11.53
N PRO A 550 -14.29 18.52 12.14
CA PRO A 550 -13.93 18.50 13.55
C PRO A 550 -15.18 18.42 14.44
N PHE A 551 -15.50 17.25 14.98
CA PHE A 551 -16.54 17.11 16.01
C PHE A 551 -16.05 17.51 17.41
N THR A 552 -14.74 17.39 17.65
CA THR A 552 -14.10 17.70 18.93
C THR A 552 -12.78 18.43 18.70
N LEU A 553 -12.30 19.11 19.73
CA LEU A 553 -11.01 19.78 19.74
C LEU A 553 -10.07 19.08 20.74
N GLU A 554 -9.10 18.34 20.21
CA GLU A 554 -8.15 17.56 21.01
C GLU A 554 -6.70 17.80 20.58
N GLY A 555 -5.76 17.20 21.33
CA GLY A 555 -4.34 17.17 20.97
C GLY A 555 -3.71 18.53 20.65
N LEU A 556 -3.10 18.62 19.47
CA LEU A 556 -2.36 19.78 19.00
C LEU A 556 -3.28 20.97 18.66
N SER A 557 -4.41 20.72 18.00
CA SER A 557 -5.34 21.78 17.57
C SER A 557 -5.92 22.52 18.78
N ARG A 558 -6.32 21.80 19.84
CA ARG A 558 -6.74 22.42 21.10
C ARG A 558 -5.63 23.26 21.73
N TYR A 559 -4.39 22.77 21.71
CA TYR A 559 -3.26 23.50 22.26
C TYR A 559 -2.99 24.80 21.48
N GLN A 560 -3.02 24.77 20.15
CA GLN A 560 -2.84 25.95 19.30
C GLN A 560 -3.94 26.98 19.52
N LEU A 561 -5.21 26.56 19.56
CA LEU A 561 -6.35 27.42 19.91
C LEU A 561 -6.15 28.06 21.28
N ASN A 562 -5.87 27.25 22.30
CA ASN A 562 -5.68 27.76 23.66
C ASN A 562 -4.48 28.70 23.77
N GLN A 563 -3.43 28.51 22.97
CA GLN A 563 -2.25 29.38 22.98
C GLN A 563 -2.62 30.78 22.49
N GLN A 564 -3.37 30.86 21.40
CA GLN A 564 -3.86 32.14 20.89
C GLN A 564 -4.88 32.75 21.86
N LEU A 565 -5.82 31.96 22.37
CA LEU A 565 -6.90 32.43 23.24
C LEU A 565 -6.36 33.01 24.54
N LEU A 566 -5.39 32.33 25.16
CA LEU A 566 -4.72 32.80 26.37
C LEU A 566 -3.99 34.13 26.13
N ASN A 567 -3.29 34.29 25.01
CA ASN A 567 -2.60 35.53 24.69
C ASN A 567 -3.58 36.69 24.43
N THR A 568 -4.67 36.43 23.69
CA THR A 568 -5.74 37.42 23.45
C THR A 568 -6.36 37.91 24.76
N LEU A 569 -6.60 37.00 25.72
CA LEU A 569 -7.11 37.33 27.05
C LEU A 569 -6.13 38.16 27.87
N ILE A 570 -4.84 37.79 27.87
CA ILE A 570 -3.79 38.50 28.62
C ILE A 570 -3.54 39.90 28.07
N GLU A 571 -3.64 40.09 26.76
CA GLU A 571 -3.52 41.39 26.09
C GLU A 571 -4.83 42.20 26.09
N GLU A 572 -5.87 41.72 26.76
CA GLU A 572 -7.19 42.37 26.87
C GLU A 572 -7.82 42.70 25.50
N GLN A 573 -7.58 41.83 24.51
CA GLN A 573 -8.11 41.96 23.14
C GLN A 573 -9.51 41.32 22.99
N ASP A 574 -10.21 41.62 21.90
CA ASP A 574 -11.56 41.09 21.65
C ASP A 574 -11.56 39.60 21.30
N VAL A 575 -11.93 38.77 22.28
CA VAL A 575 -12.12 37.32 22.16
C VAL A 575 -13.22 36.98 21.14
N SER A 576 -14.22 37.84 20.96
CA SER A 576 -15.33 37.60 20.04
C SER A 576 -14.87 37.66 18.58
N ALA A 577 -13.93 38.57 18.27
CA ALA A 577 -13.30 38.64 16.96
C ALA A 577 -12.47 37.37 16.68
N MET A 578 -11.76 36.86 17.69
CA MET A 578 -11.01 35.62 17.58
C MET A 578 -11.94 34.41 17.33
N PHE A 579 -13.05 34.29 18.06
CA PHE A 579 -14.05 33.24 17.84
C PHE A 579 -14.56 33.21 16.40
N ARG A 580 -14.92 34.37 15.84
CA ARG A 580 -15.37 34.49 14.44
C ARG A 580 -14.29 34.00 13.46
N ARG A 581 -13.02 34.38 13.67
CA ARG A 581 -11.91 33.92 12.83
C ARG A 581 -11.74 32.40 12.84
N PHE A 582 -11.70 31.78 14.02
CA PHE A 582 -11.56 30.32 14.14
C PHE A 582 -12.76 29.57 13.55
N ARG A 583 -13.97 30.10 13.73
CA ARG A 583 -15.17 29.57 13.09
C ARG A 583 -15.10 29.68 11.56
N ALA A 584 -14.68 30.83 11.02
CA ALA A 584 -14.58 31.06 9.58
C ALA A 584 -13.45 30.27 8.91
N ALA A 585 -12.45 29.82 9.69
CA ALA A 585 -11.44 28.86 9.27
C ALA A 585 -11.93 27.40 9.28
N GLY A 586 -13.09 27.11 9.88
CA GLY A 586 -13.56 25.73 10.08
C GLY A 586 -12.76 24.97 11.14
N GLU A 587 -12.09 25.63 12.07
CA GLU A 587 -11.30 24.93 13.11
C GLU A 587 -12.16 24.50 14.32
N LEU A 588 -13.40 24.98 14.40
CA LEU A 588 -14.33 24.68 15.49
C LEU A 588 -15.41 23.70 15.04
N PRO A 589 -15.95 22.88 15.96
CA PRO A 589 -17.15 22.10 15.68
C PRO A 589 -18.34 22.94 15.26
N TYR A 590 -19.25 22.33 14.49
CA TYR A 590 -20.35 23.04 13.88
C TYR A 590 -21.34 23.65 14.90
N GLY A 591 -21.76 24.89 14.63
CA GLY A 591 -22.86 25.55 15.31
C GLY A 591 -22.73 25.62 16.84
N ALA A 592 -23.78 25.19 17.54
CA ALA A 592 -23.87 25.25 18.99
C ALA A 592 -22.76 24.43 19.70
N PHE A 593 -22.26 23.36 19.09
CA PHE A 593 -21.16 22.59 19.67
C PHE A 593 -19.85 23.39 19.66
N GLY A 594 -19.57 24.13 18.60
CA GLY A 594 -18.43 25.04 18.54
C GLY A 594 -18.50 26.15 19.59
N GLU A 595 -19.68 26.73 19.80
CA GLU A 595 -19.93 27.73 20.84
C GLU A 595 -19.67 27.17 22.25
N LEU A 596 -20.16 25.96 22.54
CA LEU A 596 -19.94 25.30 23.84
C LEU A 596 -18.48 24.97 24.10
N VAL A 597 -17.77 24.44 23.10
CA VAL A 597 -16.34 24.13 23.21
C VAL A 597 -15.55 25.42 23.41
N TRP A 598 -15.84 26.46 22.65
CA TRP A 598 -15.22 27.78 22.80
C TRP A 598 -15.41 28.36 24.19
N GLU A 599 -16.64 28.40 24.70
CA GLU A 599 -16.93 28.93 26.03
C GLU A 599 -16.23 28.13 27.13
N THR A 600 -16.16 26.80 26.99
CA THR A 600 -15.44 25.95 27.93
C THR A 600 -13.94 26.29 27.96
N GLN A 601 -13.30 26.39 26.79
CA GLN A 601 -11.89 26.77 26.71
C GLN A 601 -11.66 28.21 27.19
N ARG A 602 -12.58 29.14 26.88
CA ARG A 602 -12.52 30.53 27.33
C ARG A 602 -12.53 30.60 28.85
N LEU A 603 -13.40 29.88 29.53
CA LEU A 603 -13.45 29.87 31.00
C LEU A 603 -12.16 29.30 31.63
N GLU A 604 -11.62 28.21 31.07
CA GLU A 604 -10.37 27.63 31.55
C GLU A 604 -9.18 28.58 31.34
N MET A 605 -9.07 29.17 30.14
CA MET A 605 -8.00 30.10 29.80
C MET A 605 -8.15 31.43 30.53
N GLN A 606 -9.37 31.89 30.83
CA GLN A 606 -9.63 33.06 31.65
C GLN A 606 -9.05 32.90 33.06
N ALA A 607 -9.28 31.75 33.71
CA ALA A 607 -8.74 31.48 35.04
C ALA A 607 -7.19 31.49 35.06
N LEU A 608 -6.55 31.09 33.95
CA LEU A 608 -5.11 31.19 33.80
C LEU A 608 -4.65 32.62 33.49
N ALA A 609 -5.34 33.31 32.58
CA ALA A 609 -5.06 34.69 32.19
C ALA A 609 -5.13 35.64 33.40
N GLU A 610 -6.16 35.52 34.25
CA GLU A 610 -6.31 36.35 35.46
C GLU A 610 -5.12 36.22 36.41
N ARG A 611 -4.57 35.01 36.56
CA ARG A 611 -3.37 34.78 37.39
C ARG A 611 -2.12 35.43 36.79
N VAL A 612 -2.02 35.45 35.46
CA VAL A 612 -0.91 36.10 34.76
C VAL A 612 -1.06 37.62 34.85
N MET A 613 -2.25 38.15 34.56
CA MET A 613 -2.55 39.58 34.60
C MET A 613 -2.34 40.17 36.00
N ALA A 614 -2.68 39.43 37.06
CA ALA A 614 -2.46 39.86 38.44
C ALA A 614 -0.99 40.14 38.78
N GLU A 615 -0.05 39.46 38.12
CA GLU A 615 1.39 39.63 38.32
C GLU A 615 2.05 40.34 37.12
N ARG A 616 1.29 40.79 36.11
CA ARG A 616 1.82 41.40 34.89
C ARG A 616 2.13 42.87 35.09
N GLN A 617 3.37 43.25 34.81
CA GLN A 617 3.83 44.65 34.77
C GLN A 617 4.30 45.04 33.37
N GLN A 618 4.61 46.32 33.17
CA GLN A 618 5.20 46.81 31.93
C GLN A 618 6.53 46.10 31.66
N ALA A 619 6.64 45.48 30.49
CA ALA A 619 7.77 44.66 30.11
C ALA A 619 8.52 45.23 28.91
N GLN A 620 9.81 44.92 28.80
CA GLN A 620 10.66 45.31 27.66
C GLN A 620 11.49 44.11 27.19
N SER A 621 11.93 44.14 25.94
CA SER A 621 12.87 43.15 25.42
C SER A 621 14.29 43.46 25.92
N MET A 622 14.99 42.43 26.39
CA MET A 622 16.36 42.54 26.87
C MET A 622 17.29 41.76 25.95
N GLU A 623 18.26 42.45 25.37
CA GLU A 623 19.34 41.83 24.62
C GLU A 623 20.28 41.03 25.53
N ILE A 624 20.54 39.80 25.13
CA ILE A 624 21.51 38.90 25.73
C ILE A 624 22.83 39.09 25.00
N ASP A 625 23.87 39.50 25.73
CA ASP A 625 25.25 39.50 25.28
C ASP A 625 26.11 39.12 26.49
N LEU A 626 26.36 37.82 26.63
CA LEU A 626 26.98 37.24 27.82
C LEU A 626 28.19 36.40 27.44
N GLN A 627 29.33 36.70 28.05
CA GLN A 627 30.48 35.81 28.01
C GLN A 627 30.41 34.78 29.14
N CYS A 628 30.31 33.49 28.78
CA CYS A 628 30.25 32.39 29.73
C CYS A 628 31.13 31.23 29.29
N GLY A 629 32.12 30.88 30.11
CA GLY A 629 32.98 29.72 29.84
C GLY A 629 33.79 29.82 28.53
N GLY A 630 34.13 31.04 28.10
CA GLY A 630 34.83 31.29 26.84
C GLY A 630 33.92 31.41 25.62
N VAL A 631 32.60 31.22 25.77
CA VAL A 631 31.61 31.30 24.69
C VAL A 631 30.75 32.56 24.85
N ASN A 632 30.47 33.25 23.75
CA ASN A 632 29.54 34.37 23.70
C ASN A 632 28.11 33.87 23.47
N LEU A 633 27.21 34.13 24.41
CA LEU A 633 25.80 33.80 24.28
C LEU A 633 25.03 35.04 23.82
N THR A 634 24.35 34.94 22.69
CA THR A 634 23.61 36.05 22.08
C THR A 634 22.13 35.72 21.89
N GLY A 635 21.26 36.72 21.94
CA GLY A 635 19.81 36.53 21.73
C GLY A 635 18.96 37.59 22.41
N TRP A 636 17.67 37.31 22.54
CA TRP A 636 16.72 38.24 23.17
C TRP A 636 15.84 37.52 24.19
N LEU A 637 15.75 38.08 25.40
CA LEU A 637 14.70 37.74 26.34
C LEU A 637 13.52 38.67 26.11
N GLN A 638 12.39 38.11 25.71
CA GLN A 638 11.16 38.86 25.51
C GLN A 638 10.43 39.10 26.84
N GLN A 639 9.64 40.17 26.88
CA GLN A 639 8.73 40.49 27.99
C GLN A 639 9.40 40.40 29.38
N VAL A 640 10.54 41.07 29.55
CA VAL A 640 11.24 41.15 30.83
C VAL A 640 10.63 42.25 31.69
N GLN A 641 10.19 41.89 32.90
CA GLN A 641 9.59 42.80 33.86
C GLN A 641 10.63 43.27 34.91
N PRO A 642 10.35 44.34 35.68
CA PRO A 642 11.26 44.83 36.71
C PRO A 642 11.58 43.81 37.82
N ASP A 643 10.61 42.96 38.14
CA ASP A 643 10.63 41.92 39.16
C ASP A 643 11.19 40.57 38.66
N GLY A 644 11.14 40.32 37.35
CA GLY A 644 11.72 39.12 36.77
C GLY A 644 11.19 38.72 35.40
N LEU A 645 11.04 37.41 35.21
CA LEU A 645 10.47 36.79 34.02
C LEU A 645 9.11 36.21 34.37
N LEU A 646 8.08 36.62 33.64
CA LEU A 646 6.76 36.03 33.68
C LEU A 646 6.55 35.24 32.39
N ARG A 647 6.24 33.95 32.49
CA ARG A 647 5.96 33.05 31.36
C ARG A 647 4.70 32.26 31.62
N TRP A 648 3.92 32.04 30.57
CA TRP A 648 2.68 31.28 30.62
C TRP A 648 2.55 30.42 29.38
N ARG A 649 1.88 29.27 29.53
CA ARG A 649 1.47 28.39 28.43
C ARG A 649 0.19 27.65 28.81
N PRO A 650 -0.70 27.35 27.85
CA PRO A 650 -1.92 26.58 28.08
C PRO A 650 -1.62 25.07 28.11
N SER A 651 -0.68 24.64 28.94
CA SER A 651 -0.25 23.25 29.03
C SER A 651 -0.08 22.81 30.48
N LEU A 652 -0.11 21.50 30.69
CA LEU A 652 0.32 20.91 31.96
C LEU A 652 1.82 21.17 32.18
N LEU A 653 2.20 21.22 33.45
CA LEU A 653 3.58 21.46 33.86
C LEU A 653 4.45 20.25 33.48
N SER A 654 5.58 20.51 32.83
CA SER A 654 6.56 19.48 32.47
C SER A 654 7.98 19.88 32.84
N VAL A 655 8.85 18.89 33.04
CA VAL A 655 10.26 19.11 33.39
C VAL A 655 11.00 19.89 32.29
N SER A 656 10.70 19.62 31.02
CA SER A 656 11.29 20.32 29.88
C SER A 656 10.94 21.81 29.90
N GLN A 657 9.69 22.17 30.22
CA GLN A 657 9.27 23.56 30.37
C GLN A 657 9.92 24.23 31.58
N GLY A 658 10.04 23.52 32.70
CA GLY A 658 10.77 24.00 33.87
C GLY A 658 12.24 24.29 33.54
N MET A 659 12.89 23.41 32.77
CA MET A 659 14.27 23.59 32.31
C MET A 659 14.40 24.81 31.38
N GLN A 660 13.46 25.01 30.45
CA GLN A 660 13.44 26.21 29.58
C GLN A 660 13.39 27.50 30.41
N LEU A 661 12.47 27.59 31.37
CA LEU A 661 12.38 28.78 32.24
C LEU A 661 13.61 28.94 33.12
N TRP A 662 14.17 27.85 33.62
CA TRP A 662 15.40 27.89 34.43
C TRP A 662 16.58 28.45 33.63
N LEU A 663 16.75 28.04 32.38
CA LEU A 663 17.78 28.57 31.49
C LEU A 663 17.58 30.06 31.21
N GLU A 664 16.35 30.48 30.90
CA GLU A 664 16.00 31.90 30.75
C GLU A 664 16.33 32.71 32.01
N HIS A 665 16.00 32.17 33.18
CA HIS A 665 16.25 32.80 34.46
C HIS A 665 17.75 32.96 34.77
N LEU A 666 18.57 31.95 34.48
CA LEU A 666 20.03 32.02 34.66
C LEU A 666 20.65 33.12 33.78
N VAL A 667 20.21 33.21 32.52
CA VAL A 667 20.66 34.23 31.57
C VAL A 667 20.21 35.62 32.03
N TYR A 668 18.95 35.77 32.43
CA TYR A 668 18.40 37.02 32.97
C TYR A 668 19.20 37.54 34.17
N TRP A 669 19.46 36.69 35.16
CA TRP A 669 20.22 37.08 36.35
C TRP A 669 21.64 37.53 36.04
N ARG A 670 22.31 36.83 35.12
CA ARG A 670 23.69 37.13 34.77
C ARG A 670 23.80 38.43 33.98
N GLN A 671 22.87 38.69 33.06
CA GLN A 671 22.82 39.94 32.29
C GLN A 671 22.53 41.15 33.18
N ARG A 672 21.61 41.00 34.16
CA ARG A 672 21.30 42.06 35.13
C ARG A 672 22.49 42.42 36.02
N ARG A 673 23.34 41.45 36.36
CA ARG A 673 24.62 41.68 37.07
C ARG A 673 25.69 42.30 36.18
N HIS A 674 25.78 41.88 34.92
CA HIS A 674 26.75 42.42 33.96
C HIS A 674 26.50 43.91 33.64
N ARG A 675 25.24 44.37 33.69
CA ARG A 675 24.86 45.77 33.46
C ARG A 675 24.91 46.68 34.71
N ARG A 676 25.19 46.16 35.92
CA ARG A 676 25.28 46.94 37.16
C ARG A 676 26.71 46.96 37.73
N GLU A 677 27.31 48.15 37.85
CA GLU A 677 28.40 48.41 38.82
C GLU A 677 27.90 48.16 40.27
N PRO A 678 28.78 47.86 41.24
CA PRO A 678 28.44 47.05 42.41
C PRO A 678 27.55 47.81 43.40
N ALA A 679 26.25 47.53 43.35
CA ALA A 679 25.32 47.83 44.43
C ALA A 679 24.67 46.53 44.92
N VAL A 680 24.95 46.19 46.16
CA VAL A 680 24.34 45.11 46.94
C VAL A 680 22.83 45.35 46.99
N CYS A 681 22.06 44.45 46.38
CA CYS A 681 20.66 44.22 46.76
C CYS A 681 20.32 42.76 46.52
N ALA A 682 20.19 42.03 47.62
CA ALA A 682 19.64 40.68 47.67
C ALA A 682 18.10 40.79 47.68
N GLU A 683 17.48 40.80 46.51
CA GLU A 683 16.07 40.46 46.36
C GLU A 683 15.95 39.30 45.38
N ARG A 684 15.37 38.20 45.86
CA ARG A 684 15.10 37.00 45.07
C ARG A 684 14.06 37.36 44.02
N GLY A 685 14.47 37.51 42.76
CA GLY A 685 13.56 37.60 41.61
C GLY A 685 12.52 36.49 41.67
N ARG A 686 11.25 36.86 41.51
CA ARG A 686 10.15 35.90 41.44
C ARG A 686 10.15 35.27 40.05
N VAL A 687 10.04 33.95 40.03
CA VAL A 687 9.84 33.16 38.82
C VAL A 687 8.54 32.40 39.01
N ALA A 688 7.51 32.76 38.26
CA ALA A 688 6.21 32.10 38.32
C ALA A 688 5.93 31.39 36.98
N LEU A 689 5.71 30.08 37.06
CA LEU A 689 5.14 29.26 35.99
C LEU A 689 3.71 28.94 36.41
N SER A 690 2.72 29.50 35.72
CA SER A 690 1.32 29.12 35.90
C SER A 690 0.90 28.17 34.78
N GLY A 691 0.45 26.96 35.15
CA GLY A 691 -0.22 26.01 34.26
C GLY A 691 -1.65 25.72 34.74
N ALA A 692 -2.49 25.23 33.83
CA ALA A 692 -3.81 24.72 34.16
C ALA A 692 -3.66 23.43 35.01
N GLY A 693 -4.36 23.34 36.16
CA GLY A 693 -4.44 22.11 36.95
C GLY A 693 -3.79 22.08 38.35
N ALA A 694 -3.32 23.19 38.91
CA ALA A 694 -2.81 23.20 40.30
C ALA A 694 -3.94 23.21 41.34
N ARG A 695 -4.56 22.04 41.63
CA ARG A 695 -5.26 21.83 42.90
C ARG A 695 -4.23 21.81 44.03
N ARG A 696 -4.42 22.69 45.02
CA ARG A 696 -3.62 22.74 46.26
C ARG A 696 -3.65 21.38 46.97
N GLY A 697 -2.56 20.63 46.87
CA GLY A 697 -2.24 19.49 47.72
C GLY A 697 -1.23 19.91 48.78
N ALA A 698 -1.55 19.65 50.04
CA ALA A 698 -0.80 20.06 51.21
C ALA A 698 0.58 19.39 51.35
N GLY A 699 1.55 20.15 51.84
CA GLY A 699 2.43 19.78 52.95
C GLY A 699 3.41 18.60 52.83
N VAL A 700 4.70 18.99 52.76
CA VAL A 700 5.87 18.46 53.50
C VAL A 700 6.55 17.18 52.96
N PRO A 701 7.90 17.06 53.05
CA PRO A 701 8.94 18.04 53.42
C PRO A 701 9.75 18.61 52.24
#